data_AF-A0A7J6R835-F1
#
_entry.id   AF-A0A7J6R835-F1
#
_cell.length_a   1.000
_cell.length_b   1.000
_cell.length_c   1.000
_cell.angle_alpha   90.00
_cell.angle_beta   90.00
_cell.angle_gamma   90.00
#
_symmetry.space_group_name_H-M   'P 1'
#
loop_
_entity.id
_entity.type
_entity.pdbx_description
1 polymer ?
#
loop_
_entity_poly.entity_id
_entity_poly.type
_entity_poly.pdbx_seq_one_letter_code
_entity_poly.pdbx_strand_id
1 'polypeptide(L)'
;MLLVLITLVSSSLLLCPLAYTSTTTVTNTAFYPPEIAQPWHEFCHAAVNGSSYCKFNHFPSVCQFSLVLCGPSLSTTGGVPSAAPLPSTTSVAPPSTASASVDSSVVVSTTEVPTTAPPSPLPTTPSIVPPTTISVGFETSESITTTEISSTSYAADTSEPVATTKGTPTSTSAVASTVYPTTETTPTSTPATTTESCEASGSCSADPEGAVRALVDLLGQDFVLTGGSIPSVYMPQYTHIAPAAVVRPGDSDDIIGILDLAVEYRVPVVVRSYAGHSFAGQSTVQDGIVILMDRFSSVDVLPEGFLGSSYTAVIGGGTRLLDIYVELMQHSPPLGVSGGNCPSVSISGVTMGGAHGYYGTKYGTLADAVIAADVVVKDGDTFKLVTATRDGDHAELLKALRGGMGGNYGVVVNWYIETFRASETVHVFRHKVDRGDKDKEEVVAKTRAFEAAVVAQPGDGLWSKFKIKGGFEMNFEGMCMCEPISNDCSVCEATMASIDAALDKDNWVTKPSELTTDHGYATWSWAGCTQWADPEAPSTADYPGAAGDFDAAKQGCYDYDWSLSVGSPWKSISVYIKHSDATQSFWDTVWDVVHEPECENRNTCILTFEYYGGKMIDEPQDCSGEGPCTSFIHRNNGWNIQIASLYSKGDSVGEQVSTSWVAKAFAAIDARSSLHTSYQNYLSNQWTLPPWRDEYFPGQDVEADHWKYRFFGDGLYSRLQQVKCQYNPDNLFVTADTSDIVVQLPDSCST
;
A
#
# COMPACT_ATOMS: atom_id res chain seq x y z
N MET A 1 -29.57 -9.40 -63.11
CA MET A 1 -29.71 -8.06 -63.73
C MET A 1 -28.71 -7.16 -63.02
N LEU A 2 -27.74 -6.60 -63.77
CA LEU A 2 -27.63 -5.17 -64.10
C LEU A 2 -27.54 -4.27 -62.84
N LEU A 3 -26.40 -3.69 -62.39
CA LEU A 3 -25.19 -3.08 -63.03
C LEU A 3 -25.37 -1.56 -63.31
N VAL A 4 -24.30 -0.79 -63.05
CA VAL A 4 -24.05 0.66 -63.34
C VAL A 4 -24.40 1.67 -62.22
N LEU A 5 -23.36 2.24 -61.59
CA LEU A 5 -23.07 3.69 -61.73
C LEU A 5 -21.59 4.02 -61.44
N ILE A 6 -21.02 4.87 -62.30
CA ILE A 6 -19.59 5.26 -62.46
C ILE A 6 -19.60 6.56 -63.32
N THR A 7 -18.61 7.47 -63.42
CA THR A 7 -17.14 7.47 -63.21
C THR A 7 -16.65 8.92 -62.95
N LEU A 8 -15.50 9.13 -62.28
CA LEU A 8 -14.50 10.24 -62.42
C LEU A 8 -13.47 10.10 -61.25
N VAL A 9 -12.16 9.81 -61.37
CA VAL A 9 -11.16 9.83 -62.47
C VAL A 9 -10.77 11.24 -62.93
N SER A 10 -9.50 11.66 -63.06
CA SER A 10 -8.17 10.99 -62.87
C SER A 10 -7.41 11.56 -61.63
N SER A 11 -6.08 11.60 -61.41
CA SER A 11 -4.81 11.19 -62.09
C SER A 11 -3.64 11.27 -61.06
N SER A 12 -2.42 10.71 -61.20
CA SER A 12 -1.90 9.54 -61.94
C SER A 12 -0.42 9.26 -61.61
N LEU A 13 -0.12 8.06 -61.08
CA LEU A 13 1.01 7.15 -61.43
C LEU A 13 2.50 7.58 -61.33
N LEU A 14 3.30 6.73 -60.65
CA LEU A 14 4.70 6.26 -60.93
C LEU A 14 5.24 5.50 -59.68
N LEU A 15 6.02 4.40 -59.70
CA LEU A 15 6.03 3.17 -60.53
C LEU A 15 6.61 2.00 -59.67
N CYS A 16 6.56 0.75 -60.15
CA CYS A 16 6.98 -0.51 -59.49
C CYS A 16 8.45 -0.93 -59.90
N PRO A 17 9.05 -2.13 -59.62
CA PRO A 17 8.60 -3.36 -58.90
C PRO A 17 9.70 -4.12 -58.07
N LEU A 18 9.47 -5.43 -57.83
CA LEU A 18 10.34 -6.54 -57.33
C LEU A 18 10.23 -6.83 -55.81
N ALA A 19 9.74 -7.97 -55.29
CA ALA A 19 9.56 -9.38 -55.72
C ALA A 19 10.75 -10.32 -55.44
N TYR A 20 10.56 -11.24 -54.48
CA TYR A 20 11.28 -12.52 -54.37
C TYR A 20 10.40 -13.58 -53.68
N THR A 21 10.66 -14.86 -53.95
CA THR A 21 9.90 -16.01 -53.44
C THR A 21 10.82 -17.07 -52.83
N SER A 22 10.46 -17.62 -51.66
CA SER A 22 10.98 -18.90 -51.18
C SER A 22 9.99 -19.60 -50.26
N THR A 23 9.97 -20.93 -50.33
CA THR A 23 9.07 -21.82 -49.57
C THR A 23 9.88 -22.76 -48.68
N THR A 24 9.53 -22.91 -47.40
CA THR A 24 9.79 -24.15 -46.65
C THR A 24 8.90 -24.31 -45.41
N THR A 25 8.17 -25.43 -45.39
CA THR A 25 7.74 -26.28 -44.24
C THR A 25 7.35 -25.68 -42.88
N VAL A 26 6.15 -26.07 -42.44
CA VAL A 26 5.56 -25.92 -41.09
C VAL A 26 6.01 -27.05 -40.15
N THR A 27 6.15 -26.75 -38.85
CA THR A 27 5.92 -27.71 -37.74
C THR A 27 5.23 -27.02 -36.55
N ASN A 28 4.03 -27.50 -36.20
CA ASN A 28 3.26 -27.30 -34.96
C ASN A 28 3.37 -25.97 -34.19
N THR A 29 2.38 -25.09 -34.37
CA THR A 29 1.85 -24.25 -33.29
C THR A 29 0.67 -24.95 -32.61
N ALA A 30 0.51 -24.74 -31.30
CA ALA A 30 -0.71 -25.12 -30.58
C ALA A 30 -1.85 -24.12 -30.86
N PHE A 31 -3.09 -24.52 -30.59
CA PHE A 31 -4.27 -23.66 -30.81
C PHE A 31 -4.36 -22.56 -29.73
N TYR A 32 -4.54 -21.31 -30.19
CA TYR A 32 -5.01 -20.18 -29.39
C TYR A 32 -6.31 -19.62 -30.00
N PRO A 33 -7.26 -19.11 -29.20
CA PRO A 33 -8.43 -18.40 -29.70
C PRO A 33 -8.05 -17.03 -30.31
N PRO A 34 -8.62 -16.62 -31.45
CA PRO A 34 -7.98 -15.63 -32.33
C PRO A 34 -8.40 -14.16 -32.15
N GLU A 35 -8.78 -13.71 -30.93
CA GLU A 35 -9.32 -12.35 -30.74
C GLU A 35 -8.53 -11.44 -29.77
N ILE A 36 -7.53 -11.94 -29.03
CA ILE A 36 -6.68 -11.12 -28.12
C ILE A 36 -5.17 -11.17 -28.49
N ALA A 37 -4.73 -12.14 -29.29
CA ALA A 37 -3.30 -12.33 -29.61
C ALA A 37 -2.70 -11.28 -30.56
N GLN A 38 -3.52 -10.51 -31.29
CA GLN A 38 -3.05 -9.69 -32.41
C GLN A 38 -2.22 -8.45 -31.99
N PRO A 39 -2.62 -7.64 -30.97
CA PRO A 39 -1.80 -6.49 -30.52
C PRO A 39 -0.40 -6.90 -30.05
N TRP A 40 -0.29 -8.03 -29.36
CA TRP A 40 0.97 -8.59 -28.86
C TRP A 40 1.90 -9.04 -29.99
N HIS A 41 1.37 -9.61 -31.08
CA HIS A 41 2.18 -10.03 -32.23
C HIS A 41 2.74 -8.84 -33.03
N GLU A 42 1.98 -7.76 -33.16
CA GLU A 42 2.39 -6.58 -33.95
C GLU A 42 3.53 -5.80 -33.27
N PHE A 43 3.56 -5.71 -31.93
CA PHE A 43 4.67 -5.14 -31.17
C PHE A 43 5.99 -5.91 -31.42
N CYS A 44 5.95 -7.24 -31.30
CA CYS A 44 7.12 -8.09 -31.54
C CYS A 44 7.61 -8.05 -33.01
N HIS A 45 6.69 -7.96 -33.98
CA HIS A 45 7.07 -7.92 -35.40
C HIS A 45 7.67 -6.60 -35.86
N ALA A 46 7.40 -5.48 -35.18
CA ALA A 46 8.01 -4.19 -35.51
C ALA A 46 9.50 -4.10 -35.16
N ALA A 47 9.98 -4.91 -34.21
CA ALA A 47 11.30 -4.75 -33.60
C ALA A 47 12.42 -5.65 -34.16
N VAL A 48 12.11 -6.70 -34.93
CA VAL A 48 13.09 -7.77 -35.25
C VAL A 48 13.34 -7.91 -36.75
N ASN A 49 14.48 -7.40 -37.22
CA ASN A 49 15.02 -7.75 -38.54
C ASN A 49 16.56 -7.59 -38.62
N GLY A 50 17.29 -8.34 -37.78
CA GLY A 50 18.76 -8.31 -37.73
C GLY A 50 19.34 -9.22 -36.65
N SER A 51 19.60 -10.49 -36.99
CA SER A 51 20.05 -11.52 -36.04
C SER A 51 21.55 -11.45 -35.68
N SER A 52 21.88 -11.43 -34.38
CA SER A 52 23.06 -12.09 -33.80
C SER A 52 23.03 -12.09 -32.26
N TYR A 53 23.42 -13.20 -31.63
CA TYR A 53 23.56 -13.32 -30.17
C TYR A 53 24.70 -12.45 -29.61
N CYS A 54 24.47 -11.76 -28.49
CA CYS A 54 25.51 -11.47 -27.49
C CYS A 54 24.87 -11.12 -26.13
N LYS A 55 25.37 -11.69 -25.03
CA LYS A 55 25.02 -11.23 -23.66
C LYS A 55 25.77 -9.93 -23.36
N PHE A 56 25.11 -8.90 -22.81
CA PHE A 56 25.58 -8.04 -21.69
C PHE A 56 24.58 -6.91 -21.37
N ASN A 57 24.81 -6.20 -20.25
CA ASN A 57 23.87 -5.27 -19.60
C ASN A 57 23.65 -3.92 -20.31
N HIS A 58 22.62 -3.20 -19.82
CA HIS A 58 22.18 -1.82 -20.11
C HIS A 58 21.30 -1.59 -21.36
N PHE A 59 20.03 -1.25 -21.10
CA PHE A 59 19.24 -0.35 -21.93
C PHE A 59 19.65 1.10 -21.64
N PRO A 60 19.85 1.94 -22.68
CA PRO A 60 19.31 3.30 -22.61
C PRO A 60 18.89 3.91 -23.98
N SER A 61 17.66 4.41 -24.07
CA SER A 61 17.19 5.57 -24.89
C SER A 61 15.66 5.61 -24.79
N VAL A 62 14.96 6.69 -24.42
CA VAL A 62 15.22 8.14 -24.51
C VAL A 62 15.36 8.63 -25.96
N CYS A 63 14.23 8.95 -26.57
CA CYS A 63 14.14 9.65 -27.86
C CYS A 63 13.79 11.14 -27.67
N GLN A 64 14.70 11.92 -27.10
CA GLN A 64 14.56 13.39 -27.15
C GLN A 64 14.81 13.91 -28.57
N PHE A 65 13.80 14.54 -29.17
CA PHE A 65 14.00 15.35 -30.37
C PHE A 65 14.62 16.70 -30.01
N SER A 66 15.77 17.02 -30.62
CA SER A 66 16.32 18.38 -30.63
C SER A 66 17.09 18.65 -31.91
N LEU A 67 16.80 19.77 -32.58
CA LEU A 67 17.45 20.14 -33.83
C LEU A 67 18.89 20.60 -33.57
N VAL A 68 19.85 19.94 -34.21
CA VAL A 68 21.25 20.40 -34.26
C VAL A 68 21.47 21.21 -35.54
N LEU A 69 21.87 22.48 -35.38
CA LEU A 69 22.51 23.27 -36.44
C LEU A 69 24.04 23.28 -36.25
N CYS A 70 24.77 23.60 -37.31
CA CYS A 70 26.17 23.21 -37.48
C CYS A 70 27.18 23.91 -36.54
N GLY A 71 28.31 23.24 -36.27
CA GLY A 71 29.46 23.75 -35.49
C GLY A 71 30.42 24.67 -36.30
N PRO A 72 31.77 24.65 -36.12
CA PRO A 72 32.58 23.56 -35.54
C PRO A 72 33.72 23.95 -34.55
N SER A 73 34.27 22.92 -33.89
CA SER A 73 35.67 22.74 -33.46
C SER A 73 36.44 23.82 -32.68
N LEU A 74 36.95 23.44 -31.49
CA LEU A 74 38.40 23.41 -31.22
C LEU A 74 38.71 22.57 -29.96
N SER A 75 39.98 22.18 -29.81
CA SER A 75 40.48 21.24 -28.77
C SER A 75 41.51 21.89 -27.85
N THR A 76 41.54 21.52 -26.56
CA THR A 76 42.82 21.20 -25.86
C THR A 76 42.64 20.47 -24.52
N THR A 77 43.62 19.63 -24.23
CA THR A 77 43.90 18.78 -23.06
C THR A 77 44.08 19.46 -21.69
N GLY A 78 43.57 18.81 -20.63
CA GLY A 78 44.39 18.39 -19.46
C GLY A 78 44.39 19.20 -18.15
N GLY A 79 44.59 18.50 -17.01
CA GLY A 79 45.21 19.07 -15.80
C GLY A 79 44.36 19.22 -14.51
N VAL A 80 44.40 18.20 -13.64
CA VAL A 80 44.08 18.21 -12.18
C VAL A 80 45.33 18.71 -11.40
N PRO A 81 45.31 19.34 -10.17
CA PRO A 81 44.38 19.18 -9.04
C PRO A 81 43.93 20.42 -8.18
N SER A 82 42.90 20.15 -7.36
CA SER A 82 42.62 20.58 -5.95
C SER A 82 43.43 21.68 -5.23
N ALA A 83 42.69 22.56 -4.53
CA ALA A 83 43.09 23.26 -3.30
C ALA A 83 41.86 23.54 -2.40
N ALA A 84 42.05 23.72 -1.09
CA ALA A 84 40.98 23.89 -0.07
C ALA A 84 41.21 25.18 0.80
N PRO A 85 40.54 25.42 1.96
CA PRO A 85 39.50 26.46 2.07
C PRO A 85 39.78 27.54 3.16
N LEU A 86 38.72 28.27 3.59
CA LEU A 86 38.58 29.26 4.70
C LEU A 86 38.65 30.76 4.31
N PRO A 87 38.10 31.71 5.11
CA PRO A 87 37.24 31.59 6.32
C PRO A 87 35.90 32.38 6.24
N SER A 88 35.13 32.37 7.33
CA SER A 88 33.84 33.05 7.52
C SER A 88 33.92 34.42 8.22
N THR A 89 32.91 35.29 8.05
CA THR A 89 32.69 36.50 8.88
C THR A 89 31.21 36.84 9.11
N THR A 90 30.77 36.66 10.37
CA THR A 90 29.81 37.47 11.17
C THR A 90 28.68 38.33 10.55
N SER A 91 27.50 38.20 11.16
CA SER A 91 26.26 38.99 11.03
C SER A 91 26.34 40.50 11.35
N VAL A 92 25.52 41.31 10.66
CA VAL A 92 24.91 42.57 11.19
C VAL A 92 23.51 42.78 10.59
N ALA A 93 22.55 43.22 11.40
CA ALA A 93 21.28 43.86 11.01
C ALA A 93 20.69 44.66 12.20
N PRO A 94 19.73 45.58 12.04
CA PRO A 94 19.28 46.31 10.85
C PRO A 94 19.58 47.83 10.98
N PRO A 95 18.88 48.71 10.24
CA PRO A 95 18.05 49.68 10.96
C PRO A 95 16.64 49.88 10.37
N SER A 96 15.74 50.47 11.15
CA SER A 96 14.37 50.83 10.77
C SER A 96 14.18 52.35 10.63
N THR A 97 13.27 52.77 9.74
CA THR A 97 12.53 54.06 9.64
C THR A 97 11.91 54.14 8.22
N ALA A 98 10.87 54.93 7.91
CA ALA A 98 9.67 55.33 8.64
C ALA A 98 8.72 56.03 7.63
N SER A 99 7.41 55.80 7.76
CA SER A 99 6.29 56.66 7.30
C SER A 99 6.45 57.54 6.04
N ALA A 100 5.65 57.24 5.01
CA ALA A 100 5.08 58.26 4.13
C ALA A 100 3.66 57.83 3.71
N SER A 101 2.66 58.66 4.02
CA SER A 101 1.27 58.48 3.58
C SER A 101 0.92 59.56 2.54
N VAL A 102 0.19 59.16 1.49
CA VAL A 102 -0.54 60.08 0.62
C VAL A 102 -1.92 59.49 0.39
N ASP A 103 -2.95 60.27 0.70
CA ASP A 103 -4.35 59.98 0.48
C ASP A 103 -4.81 60.65 -0.83
N SER A 104 -5.77 60.03 -1.55
CA SER A 104 -6.40 60.56 -2.76
C SER A 104 -7.69 59.81 -3.06
N SER A 105 -8.79 60.35 -2.57
CA SER A 105 -10.14 59.81 -2.75
C SER A 105 -10.75 60.20 -4.10
N VAL A 106 -11.59 59.30 -4.65
CA VAL A 106 -12.63 59.64 -5.61
C VAL A 106 -13.93 58.99 -5.15
N VAL A 107 -14.96 59.81 -4.93
CA VAL A 107 -16.31 59.37 -4.56
C VAL A 107 -17.24 59.57 -5.76
N VAL A 108 -17.99 58.54 -6.12
CA VAL A 108 -19.21 58.66 -6.95
C VAL A 108 -20.30 57.81 -6.28
N SER A 109 -21.49 58.37 -6.10
CA SER A 109 -22.55 57.75 -5.30
C SER A 109 -23.96 58.12 -5.79
N THR A 110 -24.74 57.12 -6.17
CA THR A 110 -26.21 57.09 -6.29
C THR A 110 -26.63 55.61 -6.13
N THR A 111 -27.43 55.20 -5.13
CA THR A 111 -28.91 55.22 -5.13
C THR A 111 -29.54 54.60 -6.41
N GLU A 112 -30.55 53.73 -6.35
CA GLU A 112 -31.59 53.54 -5.30
C GLU A 112 -32.16 52.09 -5.30
N VAL A 113 -33.15 51.78 -4.43
CA VAL A 113 -33.75 50.44 -4.24
C VAL A 113 -35.27 50.49 -4.50
N PRO A 114 -35.86 49.44 -5.12
CA PRO A 114 -37.11 48.89 -4.54
C PRO A 114 -37.24 47.36 -4.58
N THR A 115 -38.04 46.84 -3.65
CA THR A 115 -38.36 45.43 -3.37
C THR A 115 -39.50 44.84 -4.23
N THR A 116 -39.47 43.53 -4.55
CA THR A 116 -40.69 42.72 -4.83
C THR A 116 -40.52 41.23 -4.54
N ALA A 117 -41.53 40.62 -3.88
CA ALA A 117 -41.82 39.17 -3.76
C ALA A 117 -43.26 39.00 -3.20
N PRO A 118 -43.89 37.81 -3.17
CA PRO A 118 -43.65 36.53 -3.87
C PRO A 118 -44.81 36.22 -4.86
N PRO A 119 -45.08 34.95 -5.28
CA PRO A 119 -45.98 34.09 -4.47
C PRO A 119 -45.68 32.56 -4.51
N SER A 120 -46.30 31.81 -3.59
CA SER A 120 -46.34 30.32 -3.58
C SER A 120 -47.51 29.76 -4.41
N PRO A 121 -47.53 28.45 -4.70
CA PRO A 121 -48.55 27.61 -4.02
C PRO A 121 -48.14 26.16 -3.67
N LEU A 122 -48.85 25.62 -2.67
CA LEU A 122 -49.09 24.19 -2.34
C LEU A 122 -50.62 23.95 -2.45
N PRO A 123 -51.22 22.74 -2.29
CA PRO A 123 -50.66 21.47 -1.77
C PRO A 123 -51.07 20.18 -2.55
N THR A 124 -50.53 19.02 -2.13
CA THR A 124 -51.29 17.75 -1.93
C THR A 124 -50.51 16.76 -1.07
N THR A 125 -51.20 16.00 -0.20
CA THR A 125 -50.68 14.85 0.56
C THR A 125 -51.28 13.53 0.04
N PRO A 126 -50.61 12.39 0.30
CA PRO A 126 -51.20 11.38 1.20
C PRO A 126 -50.15 10.75 2.15
N SER A 127 -50.35 10.74 3.47
CA SER A 127 -51.10 9.73 4.25
C SER A 127 -50.22 8.58 4.80
N ILE A 128 -50.18 8.47 6.13
CA ILE A 128 -49.45 7.43 6.88
C ILE A 128 -50.28 6.14 6.95
N VAL A 129 -49.62 4.98 6.88
CA VAL A 129 -50.19 3.67 7.23
C VAL A 129 -49.23 2.97 8.22
N PRO A 130 -49.70 2.48 9.39
CA PRO A 130 -48.84 1.81 10.36
C PRO A 130 -48.62 0.32 9.99
N PRO A 131 -47.46 -0.28 10.34
CA PRO A 131 -47.22 -1.70 10.16
C PRO A 131 -48.11 -2.55 11.08
N THR A 132 -48.60 -3.67 10.56
CA THR A 132 -49.57 -4.55 11.25
C THR A 132 -48.89 -5.49 12.24
N THR A 133 -49.48 -5.66 13.42
CA THR A 133 -49.04 -6.67 14.40
C THR A 133 -49.35 -8.09 13.92
N ILE A 134 -48.37 -9.00 14.03
CA ILE A 134 -48.61 -10.46 14.05
C ILE A 134 -48.02 -11.00 15.36
N SER A 135 -48.74 -11.88 16.05
CA SER A 135 -48.31 -12.41 17.35
C SER A 135 -48.79 -13.84 17.59
N VAL A 136 -47.83 -14.75 17.73
CA VAL A 136 -47.92 -16.11 18.28
C VAL A 136 -46.49 -16.36 18.83
N GLY A 137 -46.20 -16.80 20.06
CA GLY A 137 -47.00 -17.41 21.13
C GLY A 137 -46.74 -18.93 21.21
N PHE A 138 -46.53 -19.58 22.36
CA PHE A 138 -46.28 -19.13 23.74
C PHE A 138 -45.93 -20.41 24.55
N GLU A 139 -44.86 -20.43 25.36
CA GLU A 139 -44.59 -21.39 26.47
C GLU A 139 -43.27 -20.93 27.15
N THR A 140 -43.13 -20.58 28.45
CA THR A 140 -43.47 -21.18 29.77
C THR A 140 -42.65 -22.45 30.11
N SER A 141 -41.99 -22.58 31.27
CA SER A 141 -41.89 -21.71 32.46
C SER A 141 -40.83 -22.20 33.49
N GLU A 142 -40.63 -21.41 34.57
CA GLU A 142 -40.01 -21.77 35.89
C GLU A 142 -38.47 -21.70 36.06
N SER A 143 -37.89 -21.47 37.26
CA SER A 143 -38.30 -20.67 38.46
C SER A 143 -37.14 -20.56 39.51
N ILE A 144 -37.38 -19.88 40.65
CA ILE A 144 -36.70 -20.03 41.98
C ILE A 144 -35.36 -19.29 42.28
N THR A 145 -35.51 -18.11 42.91
CA THR A 145 -34.80 -17.51 44.07
C THR A 145 -33.26 -17.57 44.28
N THR A 146 -32.66 -16.37 44.25
CA THR A 146 -31.80 -15.74 45.29
C THR A 146 -31.13 -16.57 46.41
N THR A 147 -29.86 -16.27 46.70
CA THR A 147 -29.29 -16.19 48.06
C THR A 147 -28.23 -15.09 48.10
N GLU A 148 -28.10 -14.38 49.22
CA GLU A 148 -27.15 -13.27 49.44
C GLU A 148 -25.75 -13.75 49.84
N ILE A 149 -24.74 -12.88 49.74
CA ILE A 149 -23.92 -12.42 50.89
C ILE A 149 -23.13 -11.16 50.48
N SER A 150 -22.84 -10.29 51.44
CA SER A 150 -22.31 -8.93 51.25
C SER A 150 -20.88 -8.77 51.76
N SER A 151 -20.28 -7.60 51.43
CA SER A 151 -19.16 -6.95 52.14
C SER A 151 -17.76 -7.65 52.07
N THR A 152 -16.62 -6.96 52.17
CA THR A 152 -16.36 -5.55 52.53
C THR A 152 -15.12 -5.00 51.81
N SER A 153 -14.97 -3.67 51.77
CA SER A 153 -13.76 -2.93 51.39
C SER A 153 -12.54 -3.19 52.29
N TYR A 154 -11.33 -2.93 51.78
CA TYR A 154 -10.39 -1.96 52.38
C TYR A 154 -9.32 -1.53 51.36
N ALA A 155 -8.62 -0.41 51.61
CA ALA A 155 -7.63 0.18 50.70
C ALA A 155 -6.42 0.77 51.44
N ALA A 156 -5.28 0.88 50.72
CA ALA A 156 -4.07 1.70 51.00
C ALA A 156 -3.28 1.34 52.30
N ASP A 157 -1.94 1.41 52.45
CA ASP A 157 -0.86 2.17 51.78
C ASP A 157 0.53 1.77 52.37
N THR A 158 1.63 2.34 51.84
CA THR A 158 2.97 2.61 52.42
C THR A 158 4.10 1.55 52.55
N SER A 159 5.25 1.94 51.95
CA SER A 159 6.67 1.79 52.39
C SER A 159 7.42 0.43 52.40
N GLU A 160 8.34 0.27 51.44
CA GLU A 160 9.83 0.28 51.57
C GLU A 160 10.58 -0.27 52.83
N PRO A 161 11.91 -0.54 52.77
CA PRO A 161 12.68 -1.28 51.73
C PRO A 161 13.79 -2.20 52.33
N VAL A 162 14.30 -3.20 51.59
CA VAL A 162 15.60 -3.84 51.91
C VAL A 162 16.39 -4.20 50.65
N ALA A 163 17.67 -3.84 50.62
CA ALA A 163 18.63 -4.28 49.61
C ALA A 163 19.84 -5.00 50.25
N THR A 164 20.49 -5.92 49.54
CA THR A 164 21.92 -6.22 49.69
C THR A 164 22.44 -7.02 48.48
N THR A 165 23.77 -7.20 48.36
CA THR A 165 24.44 -7.50 47.08
C THR A 165 25.53 -8.58 47.16
N LYS A 166 25.91 -9.10 45.98
CA LYS A 166 27.17 -9.80 45.60
C LYS A 166 27.45 -11.20 46.17
N GLY A 167 27.96 -12.08 45.29
CA GLY A 167 28.67 -13.30 45.70
C GLY A 167 28.81 -14.41 44.66
N THR A 168 29.71 -14.27 43.67
CA THR A 168 30.26 -15.41 42.89
C THR A 168 31.58 -15.85 43.54
N PRO A 169 31.95 -17.16 43.56
CA PRO A 169 33.09 -17.56 42.72
C PRO A 169 33.19 -19.06 42.28
N THR A 170 33.60 -19.28 41.02
CA THR A 170 34.58 -20.29 40.51
C THR A 170 34.44 -21.83 40.66
N SER A 171 35.10 -22.52 39.70
CA SER A 171 35.61 -23.92 39.67
C SER A 171 34.58 -25.05 39.45
N THR A 172 34.54 -25.82 38.35
CA THR A 172 35.50 -26.59 37.49
C THR A 172 35.75 -28.04 37.92
N SER A 173 35.53 -28.99 36.99
CA SER A 173 36.23 -30.28 36.91
C SER A 173 36.16 -30.87 35.50
N ALA A 174 37.23 -31.55 35.07
CA ALA A 174 37.25 -32.50 33.93
C ALA A 174 36.93 -33.93 34.45
N VAL A 175 37.11 -35.09 33.80
CA VAL A 175 37.90 -35.60 32.65
C VAL A 175 37.16 -36.89 32.14
N ALA A 176 37.49 -37.62 31.07
CA ALA A 176 38.62 -37.66 30.11
C ALA A 176 38.20 -38.38 28.80
N SER A 177 39.08 -38.38 27.78
CA SER A 177 38.89 -39.09 26.50
C SER A 177 39.57 -40.47 26.47
N THR A 178 39.13 -41.34 25.56
CA THR A 178 39.84 -42.57 25.14
C THR A 178 39.98 -42.64 23.61
N VAL A 179 40.98 -43.38 23.12
CA VAL A 179 41.50 -43.35 21.73
C VAL A 179 41.78 -44.78 21.24
N TYR A 180 42.01 -44.93 19.92
CA TYR A 180 42.57 -46.06 19.12
C TYR A 180 41.55 -46.77 18.19
N PRO A 181 41.97 -47.30 17.02
CA PRO A 181 42.83 -46.65 16.02
C PRO A 181 42.37 -46.85 14.54
N THR A 182 42.86 -45.98 13.65
CA THR A 182 43.00 -46.04 12.17
C THR A 182 42.53 -47.28 11.37
N THR A 183 41.77 -47.03 10.28
CA THR A 183 42.05 -47.60 8.94
C THR A 183 41.63 -46.64 7.83
N GLU A 184 42.47 -46.43 6.82
CA GLU A 184 42.10 -45.72 5.58
C GLU A 184 41.55 -46.70 4.54
N THR A 185 40.46 -46.33 3.86
CA THR A 185 40.03 -46.92 2.58
C THR A 185 39.35 -45.88 1.73
N THR A 186 39.89 -45.60 0.54
CA THR A 186 39.33 -44.66 -0.44
C THR A 186 38.51 -45.41 -1.50
N PRO A 187 37.20 -45.21 -1.60
CA PRO A 187 36.41 -45.64 -2.75
C PRO A 187 36.26 -44.49 -3.76
N THR A 188 36.61 -44.74 -5.03
CA THR A 188 36.29 -43.82 -6.13
C THR A 188 34.81 -43.94 -6.48
N SER A 189 34.06 -42.83 -6.45
CA SER A 189 32.68 -42.76 -6.93
C SER A 189 32.54 -41.77 -8.10
N THR A 190 31.85 -42.21 -9.15
CA THR A 190 31.27 -41.35 -10.18
C THR A 190 30.12 -40.54 -9.57
N PRO A 191 29.84 -39.30 -10.02
CA PRO A 191 28.67 -38.55 -9.54
C PRO A 191 27.38 -39.33 -9.80
N ALA A 192 26.64 -39.61 -8.72
CA ALA A 192 25.26 -40.11 -8.79
C ALA A 192 24.30 -38.91 -8.71
N THR A 193 23.14 -39.01 -9.36
CA THR A 193 22.03 -38.05 -9.24
C THR A 193 21.56 -37.94 -7.80
N THR A 194 21.38 -36.72 -7.31
CA THR A 194 21.24 -36.38 -5.88
C THR A 194 19.94 -36.82 -5.21
N THR A 195 18.92 -37.18 -6.00
CA THR A 195 17.56 -37.50 -5.52
C THR A 195 17.44 -38.77 -4.67
N GLU A 196 18.33 -39.76 -4.81
CA GLU A 196 18.27 -41.00 -3.98
C GLU A 196 18.73 -40.79 -2.52
N SER A 197 19.35 -39.65 -2.18
CA SER A 197 19.97 -39.44 -0.86
C SER A 197 18.98 -39.27 0.29
N CYS A 198 17.73 -38.85 0.01
CA CYS A 198 16.74 -38.49 1.01
C CYS A 198 15.98 -39.68 1.63
N GLU A 199 15.71 -40.75 0.86
CA GLU A 199 14.93 -41.90 1.36
C GLU A 199 15.72 -42.75 2.38
N ALA A 200 17.05 -42.77 2.26
CA ALA A 200 17.92 -43.61 3.09
C ALA A 200 18.12 -43.10 4.54
N SER A 201 17.80 -41.83 4.82
CA SER A 201 18.01 -41.20 6.13
C SER A 201 16.78 -41.25 7.05
N GLY A 202 15.58 -41.43 6.49
CA GLY A 202 14.31 -41.37 7.23
C GLY A 202 13.91 -39.97 7.71
N SER A 203 14.59 -38.90 7.28
CA SER A 203 14.27 -37.52 7.65
C SER A 203 14.66 -36.54 6.53
N CYS A 204 13.66 -35.99 5.84
CA CYS A 204 13.82 -34.90 4.88
C CYS A 204 13.74 -33.55 5.59
N SER A 205 14.77 -33.20 6.37
CA SER A 205 14.91 -31.85 6.93
C SER A 205 15.16 -30.82 5.82
N ALA A 206 14.80 -29.56 6.06
CA ALA A 206 15.26 -28.44 5.25
C ALA A 206 16.80 -28.35 5.23
N ASP A 207 17.38 -27.94 4.12
CA ASP A 207 18.83 -27.67 3.99
C ASP A 207 19.08 -26.24 3.47
N PRO A 208 19.08 -25.22 4.36
CA PRO A 208 19.35 -23.84 3.99
C PRO A 208 20.77 -23.61 3.45
N GLU A 209 21.78 -24.34 3.95
CA GLU A 209 23.14 -24.23 3.45
C GLU A 209 23.28 -24.80 2.02
N GLY A 210 22.49 -25.83 1.69
CA GLY A 210 22.28 -26.33 0.34
C GLY A 210 21.61 -25.32 -0.58
N ALA A 211 20.46 -24.79 -0.16
CA ALA A 211 19.73 -23.77 -0.92
C ALA A 211 20.63 -22.57 -1.25
N VAL A 212 21.35 -22.01 -0.26
CA VAL A 212 22.26 -20.87 -0.46
C VAL A 212 23.35 -21.17 -1.49
N ARG A 213 23.92 -22.38 -1.50
CA ARG A 213 24.93 -22.79 -2.50
C ARG A 213 24.32 -22.88 -3.90
N ALA A 214 23.19 -23.56 -4.05
CA ALA A 214 22.52 -23.72 -5.34
C ALA A 214 22.03 -22.37 -5.92
N LEU A 215 21.59 -21.44 -5.06
CA LEU A 215 21.23 -20.08 -5.46
C LEU A 215 22.44 -19.27 -5.95
N VAL A 216 23.64 -19.47 -5.37
CA VAL A 216 24.88 -18.84 -5.85
C VAL A 216 25.31 -19.43 -7.19
N ASP A 217 25.14 -20.73 -7.41
CA ASP A 217 25.41 -21.39 -8.69
C ASP A 217 24.40 -21.00 -9.80
N LEU A 218 23.14 -20.73 -9.43
CA LEU A 218 22.07 -20.27 -10.33
C LEU A 218 22.24 -18.78 -10.72
N LEU A 219 22.22 -17.90 -9.73
CA LEU A 219 22.11 -16.44 -9.92
C LEU A 219 23.47 -15.74 -10.01
N GLY A 220 24.51 -16.34 -9.42
CA GLY A 220 25.80 -15.70 -9.17
C GLY A 220 25.85 -14.94 -7.83
N GLN A 221 27.05 -14.90 -7.25
CA GLN A 221 27.29 -14.43 -5.87
C GLN A 221 26.79 -13.00 -5.58
N ASP A 222 26.85 -12.09 -6.57
CA ASP A 222 26.45 -10.68 -6.39
C ASP A 222 24.92 -10.48 -6.21
N PHE A 223 24.13 -11.52 -6.50
CA PHE A 223 22.67 -11.51 -6.38
C PHE A 223 22.14 -12.35 -5.21
N VAL A 224 23.03 -12.95 -4.40
CA VAL A 224 22.68 -13.74 -3.21
C VAL A 224 23.31 -13.11 -1.96
N LEU A 225 22.49 -12.36 -1.21
CA LEU A 225 22.91 -11.64 -0.01
C LEU A 225 22.72 -12.52 1.23
N THR A 226 23.78 -12.68 2.02
CA THR A 226 23.80 -13.50 3.24
C THR A 226 24.41 -12.73 4.43
N GLY A 227 24.06 -13.13 5.65
CA GLY A 227 24.60 -12.56 6.89
C GLY A 227 24.51 -11.02 6.92
N GLY A 228 25.62 -10.35 7.21
CA GLY A 228 25.69 -8.88 7.33
C GLY A 228 25.47 -8.08 6.04
N SER A 229 25.23 -8.74 4.89
CA SER A 229 24.83 -8.07 3.63
C SER A 229 23.31 -8.02 3.42
N ILE A 230 22.54 -8.70 4.27
CA ILE A 230 21.07 -8.74 4.19
C ILE A 230 20.49 -7.35 4.54
N PRO A 231 19.66 -6.74 3.67
CA PRO A 231 19.00 -5.48 3.98
C PRO A 231 17.89 -5.66 5.02
N SER A 232 17.90 -4.79 6.04
CA SER A 232 16.89 -4.73 7.10
C SER A 232 15.46 -4.67 6.56
N VAL A 233 14.52 -5.27 7.29
CA VAL A 233 13.09 -5.06 7.08
C VAL A 233 12.65 -3.69 7.59
N TYR A 234 11.57 -3.14 7.02
CA TYR A 234 11.03 -1.83 7.38
C TYR A 234 10.61 -1.76 8.85
N MET A 235 9.89 -2.79 9.32
CA MET A 235 9.42 -2.92 10.70
C MET A 235 10.53 -3.42 11.64
N PRO A 236 11.14 -2.56 12.50
CA PRO A 236 12.36 -2.92 13.22
C PRO A 236 12.20 -4.03 14.25
N GLN A 237 10.97 -4.28 14.72
CA GLN A 237 10.65 -5.39 15.61
C GLN A 237 10.95 -6.77 14.98
N TYR A 238 10.96 -6.90 13.64
CA TYR A 238 11.23 -8.16 12.94
C TYR A 238 12.68 -8.31 12.43
N THR A 239 13.59 -7.36 12.70
CA THR A 239 15.01 -7.48 12.25
C THR A 239 15.82 -8.54 13.01
N HIS A 240 15.19 -9.31 13.89
CA HIS A 240 15.77 -10.48 14.55
C HIS A 240 15.51 -11.79 13.78
N ILE A 241 14.56 -11.79 12.84
CA ILE A 241 14.24 -12.94 11.98
C ILE A 241 15.24 -12.93 10.82
N ALA A 242 16.11 -13.94 10.76
CA ALA A 242 17.26 -14.00 9.86
C ALA A 242 17.04 -15.05 8.74
N PRO A 243 16.86 -14.64 7.48
CA PRO A 243 16.80 -15.56 6.36
C PRO A 243 18.20 -16.09 6.02
N ALA A 244 18.25 -17.30 5.44
CA ALA A 244 19.50 -17.89 4.97
C ALA A 244 20.07 -17.11 3.78
N ALA A 245 19.20 -16.63 2.88
CA ALA A 245 19.55 -15.66 1.84
C ALA A 245 18.42 -14.68 1.52
N VAL A 246 18.81 -13.48 1.08
CA VAL A 246 17.97 -12.59 0.29
C VAL A 246 18.50 -12.60 -1.15
N VAL A 247 17.66 -12.98 -2.10
CA VAL A 247 18.04 -13.13 -3.52
C VAL A 247 17.43 -12.05 -4.39
N ARG A 248 18.16 -11.59 -5.40
CA ARG A 248 17.79 -10.45 -6.25
C ARG A 248 17.65 -10.87 -7.72
N PRO A 249 16.58 -11.58 -8.10
CA PRO A 249 16.33 -12.05 -9.47
C PRO A 249 16.33 -10.90 -10.50
N GLY A 250 16.73 -11.20 -11.73
CA GLY A 250 16.75 -10.26 -12.86
C GLY A 250 15.58 -10.38 -13.82
N ASP A 251 14.96 -11.55 -13.89
CA ASP A 251 13.83 -11.86 -14.77
C ASP A 251 12.93 -12.96 -14.15
N SER A 252 11.90 -13.40 -14.89
CA SER A 252 10.97 -14.45 -14.44
C SER A 252 11.62 -15.82 -14.28
N ASP A 253 12.70 -16.09 -15.01
CA ASP A 253 13.31 -17.41 -15.09
C ASP A 253 14.23 -17.62 -13.89
N ASP A 254 14.92 -16.56 -13.45
CA ASP A 254 15.55 -16.49 -12.12
C ASP A 254 14.52 -16.82 -11.00
N ILE A 255 13.32 -16.21 -11.05
CA ILE A 255 12.26 -16.44 -10.03
C ILE A 255 11.79 -17.90 -10.04
N ILE A 256 11.58 -18.48 -11.22
CA ILE A 256 11.23 -19.90 -11.39
C ILE A 256 12.30 -20.80 -10.76
N GLY A 257 13.57 -20.58 -11.11
CA GLY A 257 14.68 -21.37 -10.55
C GLY A 257 14.86 -21.21 -9.04
N ILE A 258 14.59 -20.03 -8.47
CA ILE A 258 14.58 -19.82 -7.02
C ILE A 258 13.47 -20.66 -6.35
N LEU A 259 12.29 -20.76 -6.96
CA LEU A 259 11.17 -21.53 -6.41
C LEU A 259 11.37 -23.05 -6.55
N ASP A 260 11.92 -23.52 -7.67
CA ASP A 260 12.34 -24.93 -7.83
C ASP A 260 13.35 -25.35 -6.76
N LEU A 261 14.38 -24.51 -6.51
CA LEU A 261 15.36 -24.75 -5.46
C LEU A 261 14.74 -24.69 -4.05
N ALA A 262 13.76 -23.81 -3.81
CA ALA A 262 13.06 -23.77 -2.53
C ALA A 262 12.31 -25.08 -2.24
N VAL A 263 11.68 -25.68 -3.26
CA VAL A 263 11.03 -27.00 -3.17
C VAL A 263 12.05 -28.11 -2.95
N GLU A 264 13.13 -28.16 -3.73
CA GLU A 264 14.18 -29.20 -3.62
C GLU A 264 14.81 -29.23 -2.21
N TYR A 265 15.23 -28.07 -1.71
CA TYR A 265 15.88 -27.91 -0.41
C TYR A 265 14.90 -27.75 0.76
N ARG A 266 13.59 -27.74 0.50
CA ARG A 266 12.48 -27.63 1.47
C ARG A 266 12.60 -26.42 2.40
N VAL A 267 12.98 -25.28 1.84
CA VAL A 267 13.14 -24.02 2.59
C VAL A 267 11.95 -23.08 2.32
N PRO A 268 11.42 -22.39 3.35
CA PRO A 268 10.26 -21.51 3.19
C PRO A 268 10.64 -20.24 2.41
N VAL A 269 9.67 -19.71 1.64
CA VAL A 269 9.88 -18.56 0.73
C VAL A 269 9.03 -17.38 1.14
N VAL A 270 9.62 -16.18 1.14
CA VAL A 270 8.89 -14.91 1.28
C VAL A 270 9.24 -13.97 0.14
N VAL A 271 8.22 -13.35 -0.47
CA VAL A 271 8.42 -12.28 -1.47
C VAL A 271 8.47 -10.94 -0.74
N ARG A 272 9.53 -10.15 -0.99
CA ARG A 272 9.69 -8.79 -0.46
C ARG A 272 9.99 -7.82 -1.60
N SER A 273 9.37 -6.65 -1.56
CA SER A 273 9.75 -5.51 -2.39
C SER A 273 10.44 -4.47 -1.50
N TYR A 274 11.63 -4.02 -1.90
CA TYR A 274 12.55 -3.19 -1.10
C TYR A 274 12.63 -3.64 0.38
N ALA A 275 12.25 -2.80 1.33
CA ALA A 275 12.35 -3.14 2.75
C ALA A 275 11.15 -3.93 3.32
N GLY A 276 10.03 -4.01 2.60
CA GLY A 276 8.83 -4.75 3.02
C GLY A 276 8.04 -4.10 4.16
N HIS A 277 6.91 -3.46 3.84
CA HIS A 277 6.03 -2.75 4.79
C HIS A 277 5.09 -3.66 5.62
N SER A 278 5.33 -4.98 5.71
CA SER A 278 4.40 -5.87 6.42
C SER A 278 4.42 -5.65 7.94
N PHE A 279 3.33 -5.11 8.49
CA PHE A 279 3.14 -4.87 9.93
C PHE A 279 3.16 -6.16 10.77
N ALA A 280 2.86 -7.32 10.15
CA ALA A 280 2.88 -8.64 10.76
C ALA A 280 4.18 -9.43 10.50
N GLY A 281 5.16 -8.87 9.79
CA GLY A 281 6.46 -9.50 9.56
C GLY A 281 6.57 -10.41 8.33
N GLN A 282 5.51 -10.54 7.50
CA GLN A 282 5.43 -11.37 6.27
C GLN A 282 6.38 -10.92 5.12
N SER A 283 7.46 -10.21 5.42
CA SER A 283 8.50 -9.77 4.46
C SER A 283 9.91 -10.25 4.81
N THR A 284 10.02 -11.11 5.84
CA THR A 284 11.22 -11.89 6.18
C THR A 284 10.80 -13.28 6.66
N VAL A 285 11.75 -14.20 6.78
CA VAL A 285 11.56 -15.59 7.20
C VAL A 285 12.82 -16.12 7.89
N GLN A 286 12.68 -16.92 8.94
CA GLN A 286 13.82 -17.55 9.60
C GLN A 286 14.37 -18.71 8.76
N ASP A 287 15.69 -18.72 8.50
CA ASP A 287 16.42 -19.75 7.75
C ASP A 287 15.89 -20.08 6.33
N GLY A 288 15.01 -19.23 5.79
CA GLY A 288 14.41 -19.37 4.46
C GLY A 288 15.02 -18.45 3.40
N ILE A 289 14.34 -18.39 2.25
CA ILE A 289 14.71 -17.52 1.11
C ILE A 289 13.78 -16.31 1.09
N VAL A 290 14.35 -15.12 0.97
CA VAL A 290 13.58 -13.90 0.65
C VAL A 290 13.84 -13.49 -0.80
N ILE A 291 12.83 -13.58 -1.66
CA ILE A 291 12.87 -13.07 -3.04
C ILE A 291 12.69 -11.55 -2.99
N LEU A 292 13.77 -10.81 -3.22
CA LEU A 292 13.78 -9.36 -3.22
C LEU A 292 13.54 -8.83 -4.63
N MET A 293 12.33 -8.31 -4.85
CA MET A 293 11.86 -7.81 -6.15
C MET A 293 12.42 -6.42 -6.50
N ASP A 294 13.49 -5.94 -5.85
CA ASP A 294 13.97 -4.55 -6.00
C ASP A 294 14.55 -4.21 -7.39
N ARG A 295 14.81 -5.23 -8.21
CA ARG A 295 15.19 -5.11 -9.63
C ARG A 295 13.98 -4.99 -10.58
N PHE A 296 12.78 -5.34 -10.13
CA PHE A 296 11.52 -5.18 -10.86
C PHE A 296 10.90 -3.81 -10.53
N SER A 297 11.67 -2.76 -10.79
CA SER A 297 11.33 -1.38 -10.45
C SER A 297 11.33 -0.55 -11.73
N SER A 298 10.15 -0.40 -12.33
CA SER A 298 9.94 0.21 -13.65
C SER A 298 8.50 0.70 -13.82
N VAL A 299 8.31 1.71 -14.66
CA VAL A 299 7.01 2.30 -15.01
C VAL A 299 7.04 2.64 -16.49
N ASP A 300 6.24 1.94 -17.29
CA ASP A 300 6.14 2.13 -18.74
C ASP A 300 4.67 2.44 -19.12
N VAL A 301 4.41 3.56 -19.78
CA VAL A 301 3.06 3.94 -20.21
C VAL A 301 2.80 3.43 -21.63
N LEU A 302 1.73 2.65 -21.80
CA LEU A 302 1.29 2.12 -23.09
C LEU A 302 0.55 3.20 -23.90
N PRO A 303 0.52 3.10 -25.24
CA PRO A 303 -0.18 4.06 -26.10
C PRO A 303 -1.65 4.25 -25.74
N GLU A 304 -2.17 5.46 -25.96
CA GLU A 304 -3.56 5.82 -25.65
C GLU A 304 -4.57 4.87 -26.32
N GLY A 305 -5.55 4.38 -25.54
CA GLY A 305 -6.55 3.41 -25.99
C GLY A 305 -6.09 1.94 -26.02
N PHE A 306 -4.82 1.65 -25.72
CA PHE A 306 -4.33 0.27 -25.65
C PHE A 306 -4.97 -0.49 -24.48
N LEU A 307 -5.31 -1.78 -24.69
CA LEU A 307 -6.15 -2.60 -23.80
C LEU A 307 -7.56 -2.02 -23.49
N GLY A 308 -8.00 -0.97 -24.19
CA GLY A 308 -9.35 -0.38 -24.07
C GLY A 308 -9.51 0.69 -22.99
N SER A 309 -8.48 0.91 -22.16
CA SER A 309 -8.38 2.02 -21.22
C SER A 309 -7.81 3.26 -21.91
N SER A 310 -8.07 4.46 -21.38
CA SER A 310 -7.49 5.70 -21.92
C SER A 310 -5.96 5.66 -21.87
N TYR A 311 -5.39 5.35 -20.69
CA TYR A 311 -3.94 5.20 -20.49
C TYR A 311 -3.68 4.03 -19.54
N THR A 312 -2.77 3.13 -19.91
CA THR A 312 -2.34 2.00 -19.08
C THR A 312 -0.86 2.14 -18.72
N ALA A 313 -0.53 1.99 -17.45
CA ALA A 313 0.84 1.83 -16.99
C ALA A 313 1.15 0.34 -16.76
N VAL A 314 2.29 -0.13 -17.27
CA VAL A 314 2.94 -1.38 -16.88
C VAL A 314 3.93 -1.03 -15.78
N ILE A 315 3.79 -1.66 -14.62
CA ILE A 315 4.58 -1.31 -13.43
C ILE A 315 5.21 -2.58 -12.84
N GLY A 316 6.54 -2.58 -12.70
CA GLY A 316 7.27 -3.72 -12.11
C GLY A 316 6.83 -4.00 -10.67
N GLY A 317 6.74 -5.27 -10.28
CA GLY A 317 6.21 -5.69 -8.98
C GLY A 317 7.00 -5.26 -7.74
N GLY A 318 8.23 -4.77 -7.92
CA GLY A 318 9.06 -4.17 -6.88
C GLY A 318 8.78 -2.67 -6.64
N THR A 319 8.32 -1.96 -7.67
CA THR A 319 8.30 -0.48 -7.75
C THR A 319 7.64 0.18 -6.53
N ARG A 320 8.24 1.26 -6.03
CA ARG A 320 7.72 2.03 -4.88
C ARG A 320 6.69 3.07 -5.33
N LEU A 321 5.74 3.39 -4.46
CA LEU A 321 4.67 4.34 -4.76
C LEU A 321 5.21 5.71 -5.18
N LEU A 322 6.26 6.23 -4.53
CA LEU A 322 6.85 7.51 -4.93
C LEU A 322 7.48 7.47 -6.33
N ASP A 323 8.18 6.38 -6.68
CA ASP A 323 8.72 6.21 -8.04
C ASP A 323 7.55 6.18 -9.05
N ILE A 324 6.45 5.48 -8.76
CA ILE A 324 5.25 5.41 -9.62
C ILE A 324 4.60 6.78 -9.84
N TYR A 325 4.32 7.53 -8.76
CA TYR A 325 3.67 8.83 -8.86
C TYR A 325 4.51 9.84 -9.65
N VAL A 326 5.83 9.71 -9.59
CA VAL A 326 6.79 10.54 -10.31
C VAL A 326 6.77 10.27 -11.81
N GLU A 327 6.99 9.02 -12.22
CA GLU A 327 7.11 8.70 -13.66
C GLU A 327 5.79 8.95 -14.40
N LEU A 328 4.65 8.73 -13.73
CA LEU A 328 3.32 9.06 -14.28
C LEU A 328 3.07 10.57 -14.40
N MET A 329 3.57 11.39 -13.46
CA MET A 329 3.46 12.85 -13.55
C MET A 329 4.35 13.45 -14.64
N GLN A 330 5.44 12.79 -15.02
CA GLN A 330 6.30 13.20 -16.15
C GLN A 330 5.71 12.85 -17.53
N HIS A 331 4.65 12.04 -17.59
CA HIS A 331 3.96 11.73 -18.84
C HIS A 331 3.26 12.97 -19.45
N SER A 332 2.97 12.94 -20.75
CA SER A 332 2.24 14.02 -21.44
C SER A 332 1.02 13.45 -22.17
N PRO A 333 -0.22 13.71 -21.71
CA PRO A 333 -0.59 14.51 -20.53
C PRO A 333 -0.18 13.85 -19.20
N PRO A 334 -0.02 14.60 -18.10
CA PRO A 334 0.31 14.04 -16.79
C PRO A 334 -0.73 13.01 -16.33
N LEU A 335 -0.26 11.92 -15.73
CA LEU A 335 -1.07 10.79 -15.28
C LEU A 335 -0.93 10.58 -13.77
N GLY A 336 -1.89 9.87 -13.18
CA GLY A 336 -1.88 9.46 -11.79
C GLY A 336 -2.63 8.14 -11.55
N VAL A 337 -2.44 7.59 -10.35
CA VAL A 337 -3.13 6.40 -9.84
C VAL A 337 -3.57 6.61 -8.40
N SER A 338 -4.63 5.90 -7.99
CA SER A 338 -5.06 5.86 -6.59
C SER A 338 -4.05 5.07 -5.75
N GLY A 339 -3.76 5.50 -4.52
CA GLY A 339 -2.77 4.79 -3.70
C GLY A 339 -2.39 5.45 -2.38
N GLY A 340 -1.60 4.72 -1.59
CA GLY A 340 -1.19 5.13 -0.24
C GLY A 340 -0.17 6.28 -0.20
N ASN A 341 -0.09 6.95 0.96
CA ASN A 341 0.71 8.17 1.12
C ASN A 341 2.18 7.95 1.56
N CYS A 342 2.59 6.73 1.92
CA CYS A 342 3.95 6.46 2.39
C CYS A 342 4.88 6.13 1.21
N PRO A 343 5.98 6.87 1.00
CA PRO A 343 6.71 6.85 -0.27
C PRO A 343 7.42 5.52 -0.55
N SER A 344 7.98 4.85 0.46
CA SER A 344 8.74 3.59 0.27
C SER A 344 7.87 2.31 0.25
N VAL A 345 6.53 2.44 0.32
CA VAL A 345 5.61 1.31 0.10
C VAL A 345 5.76 0.84 -1.35
N SER A 346 5.81 -0.49 -1.56
CA SER A 346 5.87 -1.08 -2.90
C SER A 346 4.52 -1.59 -3.38
N ILE A 347 4.30 -1.48 -4.69
CA ILE A 347 3.03 -1.72 -5.37
C ILE A 347 2.40 -3.09 -5.08
N SER A 348 3.15 -4.18 -5.18
CA SER A 348 2.56 -5.53 -5.12
C SER A 348 1.93 -5.84 -3.76
N GLY A 349 2.62 -5.51 -2.67
CA GLY A 349 2.12 -5.73 -1.32
C GLY A 349 0.83 -4.95 -1.07
N VAL A 350 0.85 -3.64 -1.36
CA VAL A 350 -0.28 -2.76 -1.07
C VAL A 350 -1.49 -3.05 -1.97
N THR A 351 -1.28 -3.35 -3.27
CA THR A 351 -2.34 -3.68 -4.24
C THR A 351 -2.98 -5.03 -3.93
N MET A 352 -2.21 -6.03 -3.50
CA MET A 352 -2.77 -7.30 -3.01
C MET A 352 -3.57 -7.14 -1.71
N GLY A 353 -3.44 -6.03 -0.98
CA GLY A 353 -4.35 -5.65 0.10
C GLY A 353 -5.44 -4.63 -0.29
N GLY A 354 -5.56 -4.25 -1.57
CA GLY A 354 -6.50 -3.26 -2.08
C GLY A 354 -5.84 -1.92 -2.43
N ALA A 355 -5.15 -1.31 -1.46
CA ALA A 355 -4.58 0.04 -1.51
C ALA A 355 -5.64 1.15 -1.59
N HIS A 356 -6.22 1.49 -0.44
CA HIS A 356 -6.88 2.79 -0.23
C HIS A 356 -5.85 3.96 -0.23
N GLY A 357 -6.34 5.20 -0.31
CA GLY A 357 -5.52 6.40 -0.18
C GLY A 357 -5.99 7.54 -1.08
N TYR A 358 -5.04 8.27 -1.67
CA TYR A 358 -5.31 9.46 -2.49
C TYR A 358 -6.34 9.16 -3.58
N TYR A 359 -7.33 10.04 -3.71
CA TYR A 359 -8.39 9.96 -4.74
C TYR A 359 -9.20 8.66 -4.74
N GLY A 360 -9.19 7.87 -3.66
CA GLY A 360 -10.05 6.69 -3.53
C GLY A 360 -11.53 6.99 -3.74
N THR A 361 -11.97 8.15 -3.25
CA THR A 361 -13.32 8.71 -3.44
C THR A 361 -13.66 9.10 -4.89
N LYS A 362 -12.65 9.23 -5.77
CA LYS A 362 -12.80 9.55 -7.21
C LYS A 362 -12.64 8.33 -8.11
N TYR A 363 -11.67 7.45 -7.81
CA TYR A 363 -11.23 6.37 -8.71
C TYR A 363 -11.23 4.96 -8.08
N GLY A 364 -11.67 4.81 -6.83
CA GLY A 364 -11.57 3.54 -6.11
C GLY A 364 -10.14 3.26 -5.62
N THR A 365 -9.87 2.04 -5.20
CA THR A 365 -8.54 1.59 -4.75
C THR A 365 -7.58 1.33 -5.94
N LEU A 366 -6.27 1.20 -5.69
CA LEU A 366 -5.34 0.79 -6.76
C LEU A 366 -5.71 -0.58 -7.35
N ALA A 367 -6.22 -1.50 -6.52
CA ALA A 367 -6.73 -2.79 -6.97
C ALA A 367 -7.92 -2.65 -7.94
N ASP A 368 -8.77 -1.63 -7.80
CA ASP A 368 -9.88 -1.39 -8.73
C ASP A 368 -9.36 -0.96 -10.12
N ALA A 369 -8.26 -0.21 -10.16
CA ALA A 369 -7.60 0.21 -11.40
C ALA A 369 -6.81 -0.90 -12.12
N VAL A 370 -6.48 -2.02 -11.47
CA VAL A 370 -5.77 -3.15 -12.12
C VAL A 370 -6.60 -3.77 -13.26
N ILE A 371 -6.01 -3.87 -14.45
CA ILE A 371 -6.59 -4.54 -15.63
C ILE A 371 -5.96 -5.92 -15.90
N ALA A 372 -4.68 -6.11 -15.57
CA ALA A 372 -3.98 -7.39 -15.65
C ALA A 372 -2.75 -7.45 -14.73
N ALA A 373 -2.13 -8.62 -14.58
CA ALA A 373 -0.85 -8.81 -13.91
C ALA A 373 -0.06 -9.99 -14.52
N ASP A 374 1.27 -9.88 -14.59
CA ASP A 374 2.16 -11.01 -14.90
C ASP A 374 2.65 -11.64 -13.60
N VAL A 375 2.56 -12.96 -13.48
CA VAL A 375 2.70 -13.66 -12.19
C VAL A 375 3.45 -14.98 -12.41
N VAL A 376 4.52 -15.23 -11.64
CA VAL A 376 5.09 -16.57 -11.53
C VAL A 376 4.26 -17.37 -10.53
N VAL A 377 3.67 -18.45 -11.00
CA VAL A 377 2.78 -19.36 -10.25
C VAL A 377 3.21 -20.81 -10.46
N LYS A 378 2.81 -21.72 -9.57
CA LYS A 378 2.85 -23.15 -9.85
C LYS A 378 1.59 -23.53 -10.64
N ASP A 379 1.73 -24.19 -11.78
CA ASP A 379 0.60 -24.72 -12.56
C ASP A 379 0.89 -26.17 -12.94
N GLY A 380 0.13 -27.10 -12.35
CA GLY A 380 0.54 -28.50 -12.27
C GLY A 380 1.83 -28.64 -11.47
N ASP A 381 2.78 -29.42 -11.98
CA ASP A 381 4.05 -29.70 -11.29
C ASP A 381 5.15 -28.63 -11.50
N THR A 382 4.95 -27.61 -12.34
CA THR A 382 6.02 -26.66 -12.72
C THR A 382 5.66 -25.21 -12.44
N PHE A 383 6.63 -24.41 -12.02
CA PHE A 383 6.48 -22.96 -12.01
C PHE A 383 6.56 -22.38 -13.43
N LYS A 384 5.75 -21.36 -13.71
CA LYS A 384 5.82 -20.58 -14.95
C LYS A 384 5.27 -19.17 -14.76
N LEU A 385 5.64 -18.27 -15.67
CA LEU A 385 5.00 -16.97 -15.81
C LEU A 385 3.62 -17.13 -16.50
N VAL A 386 2.59 -16.49 -15.95
CA VAL A 386 1.26 -16.35 -16.57
C VAL A 386 0.80 -14.90 -16.52
N THR A 387 0.08 -14.46 -17.55
CA THR A 387 -0.61 -13.16 -17.55
C THR A 387 -2.08 -13.37 -17.16
N ALA A 388 -2.51 -12.76 -16.07
CA ALA A 388 -3.88 -12.81 -15.58
C ALA A 388 -4.65 -11.54 -15.96
N THR A 389 -5.67 -11.65 -16.81
CA THR A 389 -6.55 -10.54 -17.23
C THR A 389 -7.92 -10.62 -16.51
N ARG A 390 -8.79 -9.61 -16.70
CA ARG A 390 -10.14 -9.58 -16.09
C ARG A 390 -11.08 -10.70 -16.61
N ASP A 391 -10.77 -11.28 -17.77
CA ASP A 391 -11.66 -12.10 -18.61
C ASP A 391 -11.06 -13.40 -19.17
N GLY A 392 -9.73 -13.59 -19.08
CA GLY A 392 -9.02 -14.77 -19.58
C GLY A 392 -8.97 -15.95 -18.60
N ASP A 393 -8.24 -17.01 -18.99
CA ASP A 393 -8.18 -18.29 -18.26
C ASP A 393 -7.70 -18.16 -16.79
N HIS A 394 -6.96 -17.10 -16.46
CA HIS A 394 -6.46 -16.81 -15.12
C HIS A 394 -7.25 -15.69 -14.40
N ALA A 395 -8.49 -15.40 -14.80
CA ALA A 395 -9.28 -14.31 -14.21
C ALA A 395 -9.52 -14.43 -12.69
N GLU A 396 -9.65 -15.64 -12.14
CA GLU A 396 -9.77 -15.84 -10.68
C GLU A 396 -8.46 -15.54 -9.93
N LEU A 397 -7.30 -15.77 -10.55
CA LEU A 397 -6.01 -15.32 -10.02
C LEU A 397 -5.96 -13.78 -9.96
N LEU A 398 -6.39 -13.09 -11.02
CA LEU A 398 -6.43 -11.63 -11.00
C LEU A 398 -7.39 -11.10 -9.92
N LYS A 399 -8.57 -11.70 -9.77
CA LYS A 399 -9.54 -11.34 -8.73
C LYS A 399 -8.97 -11.52 -7.31
N ALA A 400 -8.18 -12.57 -7.06
CA ALA A 400 -7.47 -12.79 -5.80
C ALA A 400 -6.29 -11.82 -5.61
N LEU A 401 -5.53 -11.50 -6.66
CA LEU A 401 -4.44 -10.52 -6.59
C LEU A 401 -4.93 -9.08 -6.37
N ARG A 402 -6.20 -8.80 -6.66
CA ARG A 402 -6.85 -7.49 -6.43
C ARG A 402 -7.52 -7.45 -5.06
N GLY A 403 -6.71 -7.40 -4.00
CA GLY A 403 -7.19 -7.30 -2.62
C GLY A 403 -7.45 -8.63 -1.90
N GLY A 404 -6.81 -9.75 -2.28
CA GLY A 404 -6.95 -11.07 -1.63
C GLY A 404 -5.81 -11.44 -0.67
N MET A 405 -5.04 -10.47 -0.20
CA MET A 405 -3.85 -10.58 0.68
C MET A 405 -2.61 -11.21 0.01
N GLY A 406 -1.50 -10.47 0.06
CA GLY A 406 -0.22 -10.89 -0.53
C GLY A 406 0.40 -12.11 0.16
N GLY A 407 1.39 -12.73 -0.50
CA GLY A 407 2.08 -13.91 0.03
C GLY A 407 1.25 -15.20 -0.01
N ASN A 408 0.30 -15.33 -0.95
CA ASN A 408 -0.55 -16.52 -1.05
C ASN A 408 -0.49 -17.25 -2.41
N TYR A 409 -0.44 -16.53 -3.53
CA TYR A 409 -0.78 -17.10 -4.85
C TYR A 409 0.39 -17.28 -5.83
N GLY A 410 1.47 -16.51 -5.67
CA GLY A 410 2.56 -16.42 -6.65
C GLY A 410 3.40 -15.16 -6.46
N VAL A 411 4.39 -14.98 -7.33
CA VAL A 411 5.28 -13.80 -7.37
C VAL A 411 4.85 -12.88 -8.51
N VAL A 412 4.31 -11.70 -8.19
CA VAL A 412 3.89 -10.74 -9.23
C VAL A 412 5.10 -10.03 -9.82
N VAL A 413 5.27 -10.16 -11.13
CA VAL A 413 6.37 -9.60 -11.93
C VAL A 413 6.00 -8.21 -12.45
N ASN A 414 4.81 -8.05 -13.03
CA ASN A 414 4.28 -6.78 -13.54
C ASN A 414 2.81 -6.60 -13.14
N TRP A 415 2.40 -5.34 -12.97
CA TRP A 415 1.00 -4.92 -12.91
C TRP A 415 0.65 -4.09 -14.14
N TYR A 416 -0.53 -4.30 -14.71
CA TYR A 416 -1.12 -3.45 -15.73
C TYR A 416 -2.26 -2.68 -15.08
N ILE A 417 -2.13 -1.36 -15.01
CA ILE A 417 -3.03 -0.48 -14.26
C ILE A 417 -3.57 0.62 -15.15
N GLU A 418 -4.89 0.80 -15.12
CA GLU A 418 -5.60 1.92 -15.70
C GLU A 418 -5.26 3.21 -14.92
N THR A 419 -4.76 4.22 -15.63
CA THR A 419 -4.35 5.50 -15.03
C THR A 419 -5.33 6.59 -15.38
N PHE A 420 -5.51 7.56 -14.48
CA PHE A 420 -6.30 8.75 -14.75
C PHE A 420 -5.39 9.90 -15.19
N ARG A 421 -5.93 10.86 -15.96
CA ARG A 421 -5.24 12.12 -16.21
C ARG A 421 -5.19 12.93 -14.92
N ALA A 422 -3.99 13.29 -14.47
CA ALA A 422 -3.80 14.16 -13.31
C ALA A 422 -4.18 15.61 -13.66
N SER A 423 -4.66 16.35 -12.66
CA SER A 423 -4.92 17.79 -12.81
C SER A 423 -3.63 18.61 -12.67
N GLU A 424 -3.54 19.68 -13.45
CA GLU A 424 -2.53 20.74 -13.27
C GLU A 424 -2.75 21.54 -11.97
N THR A 425 -3.92 21.41 -11.32
CA THR A 425 -4.22 22.08 -10.05
C THR A 425 -4.99 21.17 -9.08
N VAL A 426 -4.49 21.12 -7.85
CA VAL A 426 -5.11 20.49 -6.68
C VAL A 426 -5.04 21.44 -5.49
N HIS A 427 -6.04 21.37 -4.61
CA HIS A 427 -6.08 22.11 -3.35
C HIS A 427 -5.79 21.15 -2.19
N VAL A 428 -4.76 21.46 -1.40
CA VAL A 428 -4.35 20.76 -0.19
C VAL A 428 -4.68 21.62 1.03
N PHE A 429 -5.26 21.01 2.06
CA PHE A 429 -5.47 21.64 3.37
C PHE A 429 -4.87 20.81 4.50
N ARG A 430 -4.38 21.52 5.53
CA ARG A 430 -4.14 20.96 6.87
C ARG A 430 -4.59 21.97 7.93
N HIS A 431 -5.52 21.56 8.78
CA HIS A 431 -6.01 22.32 9.93
C HIS A 431 -5.60 21.61 11.22
N LYS A 432 -4.62 22.16 11.95
CA LYS A 432 -4.38 21.73 13.33
C LYS A 432 -5.39 22.40 14.26
N VAL A 433 -6.06 21.58 15.06
CA VAL A 433 -6.90 21.99 16.18
C VAL A 433 -6.21 21.52 17.46
N ASP A 434 -5.69 22.49 18.21
CA ASP A 434 -5.25 22.25 19.59
C ASP A 434 -6.49 22.15 20.50
N ARG A 435 -6.47 21.25 21.49
CA ARG A 435 -7.55 21.13 22.48
C ARG A 435 -7.52 22.33 23.43
N GLY A 436 -6.35 22.72 23.94
CA GLY A 436 -6.27 23.61 25.09
C GLY A 436 -7.28 23.22 26.19
N ASP A 437 -8.14 24.17 26.54
CA ASP A 437 -9.20 24.05 27.55
C ASP A 437 -10.60 23.68 26.98
N LYS A 438 -10.72 23.32 25.70
CA LYS A 438 -12.00 22.98 25.03
C LYS A 438 -12.63 21.71 25.62
N ASP A 439 -13.96 21.68 25.73
CA ASP A 439 -14.70 20.53 26.26
C ASP A 439 -14.98 19.44 25.22
N LYS A 440 -15.42 18.27 25.70
CA LYS A 440 -15.67 17.06 24.92
C LYS A 440 -16.77 17.29 23.88
N GLU A 441 -17.84 17.93 24.30
CA GLU A 441 -19.02 18.22 23.49
C GLU A 441 -18.69 19.16 22.33
N GLU A 442 -17.87 20.20 22.54
CA GLU A 442 -17.45 21.13 21.49
C GLU A 442 -16.54 20.42 20.45
N VAL A 443 -15.57 19.61 20.89
CA VAL A 443 -14.66 18.87 19.98
C VAL A 443 -15.41 17.82 19.16
N VAL A 444 -16.32 17.06 19.78
CA VAL A 444 -17.16 16.08 19.07
C VAL A 444 -18.12 16.77 18.09
N ALA A 445 -18.69 17.92 18.45
CA ALA A 445 -19.53 18.70 17.54
C ALA A 445 -18.74 19.19 16.31
N LYS A 446 -17.50 19.68 16.49
CA LYS A 446 -16.61 20.10 15.40
C LYS A 446 -16.21 18.94 14.49
N THR A 447 -15.94 17.76 15.05
CA THR A 447 -15.62 16.57 14.26
C THR A 447 -16.81 16.12 13.40
N ARG A 448 -18.04 16.18 13.95
CA ARG A 448 -19.28 15.93 13.18
C ARG A 448 -19.56 17.02 12.14
N ALA A 449 -19.19 18.27 12.39
CA ALA A 449 -19.31 19.35 11.41
C ALA A 449 -18.36 19.12 10.22
N PHE A 450 -17.12 18.67 10.47
CA PHE A 450 -16.18 18.25 9.43
C PHE A 450 -16.72 17.04 8.64
N GLU A 451 -17.20 15.99 9.34
CA GLU A 451 -17.84 14.82 8.71
C GLU A 451 -19.00 15.24 7.79
N ALA A 452 -19.90 16.11 8.26
CA ALA A 452 -20.99 16.63 7.45
C ALA A 452 -20.49 17.47 6.26
N ALA A 453 -19.44 18.29 6.42
CA ALA A 453 -18.86 19.07 5.32
C ALA A 453 -18.19 18.19 4.26
N VAL A 454 -17.58 17.06 4.64
CA VAL A 454 -16.99 16.07 3.72
C VAL A 454 -18.10 15.29 2.99
N VAL A 455 -19.06 14.73 3.73
CA VAL A 455 -20.14 13.88 3.18
C VAL A 455 -21.15 14.67 2.33
N ALA A 456 -21.30 15.98 2.58
CA ALA A 456 -22.22 16.83 1.81
C ALA A 456 -21.69 17.27 0.43
N GLN A 457 -20.42 17.03 0.09
CA GLN A 457 -19.93 17.37 -1.24
C GLN A 457 -20.51 16.41 -2.29
N PRO A 458 -20.95 16.92 -3.47
CA PRO A 458 -21.15 16.04 -4.62
C PRO A 458 -19.83 15.33 -4.94
N GLY A 459 -19.95 14.13 -5.51
CA GLY A 459 -18.89 13.12 -5.46
C GLY A 459 -17.56 13.49 -6.12
N ASP A 460 -16.60 12.58 -5.93
CA ASP A 460 -15.43 12.41 -6.78
C ASP A 460 -14.33 13.51 -6.75
N GLY A 461 -14.38 14.51 -5.85
CA GLY A 461 -13.28 15.49 -5.71
C GLY A 461 -12.22 15.19 -4.63
N LEU A 462 -12.69 14.86 -3.42
CA LEU A 462 -11.94 15.03 -2.17
C LEU A 462 -11.46 13.70 -1.56
N TRP A 463 -10.14 13.55 -1.36
CA TRP A 463 -9.60 12.64 -0.34
C TRP A 463 -9.43 13.42 0.97
N SER A 464 -9.87 12.86 2.10
CA SER A 464 -9.78 13.51 3.40
C SER A 464 -9.62 12.52 4.55
N LYS A 465 -8.86 12.94 5.57
CA LYS A 465 -8.71 12.24 6.83
C LYS A 465 -8.56 13.19 8.01
N PHE A 466 -8.69 12.67 9.22
CA PHE A 466 -8.21 13.36 10.41
C PHE A 466 -7.50 12.42 11.37
N LYS A 467 -6.62 12.98 12.19
CA LYS A 467 -5.86 12.26 13.21
C LYS A 467 -6.19 12.81 14.58
N ILE A 468 -6.48 11.92 15.53
CA ILE A 468 -6.59 12.23 16.95
C ILE A 468 -5.39 11.62 17.67
N LYS A 469 -4.69 12.40 18.50
CA LYS A 469 -3.62 11.91 19.39
C LYS A 469 -4.06 11.93 20.85
N GLY A 470 -3.19 11.46 21.74
CA GLY A 470 -3.40 11.52 23.19
C GLY A 470 -3.76 12.93 23.67
N GLY A 471 -4.76 13.02 24.55
CA GLY A 471 -5.34 14.30 24.98
C GLY A 471 -6.14 15.04 23.90
N PHE A 472 -6.58 14.33 22.85
CA PHE A 472 -7.45 14.83 21.77
C PHE A 472 -6.86 16.00 20.94
N GLU A 473 -5.54 16.04 20.72
CA GLU A 473 -4.98 16.89 19.65
C GLU A 473 -5.50 16.40 18.29
N MET A 474 -6.17 17.27 17.53
CA MET A 474 -6.71 16.95 16.21
C MET A 474 -5.94 17.60 15.06
N ASN A 475 -5.77 16.85 13.98
CA ASN A 475 -5.22 17.35 12.72
C ASN A 475 -6.13 16.89 11.57
N PHE A 476 -6.84 17.80 10.93
CA PHE A 476 -7.67 17.55 9.74
C PHE A 476 -6.84 17.77 8.48
N GLU A 477 -6.92 16.85 7.52
CA GLU A 477 -6.05 16.74 6.36
C GLU A 477 -6.88 16.37 5.11
N GLY A 478 -6.60 16.97 3.96
CA GLY A 478 -7.27 16.56 2.73
C GLY A 478 -6.82 17.27 1.47
N MET A 479 -7.15 16.65 0.34
CA MET A 479 -6.71 17.02 -1.00
C MET A 479 -7.88 16.87 -1.97
N CYS A 480 -8.23 17.96 -2.64
CA CYS A 480 -9.25 17.99 -3.69
C CYS A 480 -8.60 18.29 -5.04
N MET A 481 -8.91 17.48 -6.05
CA MET A 481 -8.39 17.67 -7.41
C MET A 481 -9.41 18.35 -8.31
N CYS A 482 -9.00 19.43 -8.97
CA CYS A 482 -9.80 20.13 -9.99
C CYS A 482 -10.05 19.23 -11.20
N GLU A 483 -11.00 19.57 -12.07
CA GLU A 483 -11.35 18.74 -13.22
C GLU A 483 -10.17 18.64 -14.21
N PRO A 484 -9.56 17.45 -14.47
CA PRO A 484 -8.26 17.37 -15.14
C PRO A 484 -8.18 17.85 -16.61
N ILE A 485 -9.30 18.08 -17.30
CA ILE A 485 -9.32 18.51 -18.71
C ILE A 485 -9.56 20.02 -18.85
N SER A 486 -10.45 20.58 -18.04
CA SER A 486 -10.83 22.00 -18.05
C SER A 486 -10.13 22.84 -16.98
N ASN A 487 -9.51 22.19 -16.00
CA ASN A 487 -8.97 22.75 -14.75
C ASN A 487 -10.01 23.56 -13.95
N ASP A 488 -11.29 23.15 -14.00
CA ASP A 488 -12.34 23.74 -13.17
C ASP A 488 -12.17 23.32 -11.70
N CYS A 489 -11.81 24.28 -10.86
CA CYS A 489 -11.61 24.10 -9.42
C CYS A 489 -12.86 24.44 -8.57
N SER A 490 -13.98 24.87 -9.16
CA SER A 490 -15.13 25.42 -8.41
C SER A 490 -15.74 24.46 -7.39
N VAL A 491 -15.73 23.15 -7.66
CA VAL A 491 -16.13 22.09 -6.69
C VAL A 491 -15.17 22.04 -5.50
N CYS A 492 -13.86 22.17 -5.74
CA CYS A 492 -12.87 22.22 -4.69
C CYS A 492 -12.92 23.53 -3.89
N GLU A 493 -13.10 24.68 -4.54
CA GLU A 493 -13.29 25.97 -3.85
C GLU A 493 -14.51 25.92 -2.91
N ALA A 494 -15.64 25.37 -3.37
CA ALA A 494 -16.83 25.16 -2.56
C ALA A 494 -16.61 24.17 -1.40
N THR A 495 -15.90 23.07 -1.67
CA THR A 495 -15.50 22.06 -0.66
C THR A 495 -14.67 22.71 0.45
N MET A 496 -13.63 23.45 0.08
CA MET A 496 -12.71 24.12 0.99
C MET A 496 -13.45 25.16 1.85
N ALA A 497 -14.31 25.98 1.24
CA ALA A 497 -15.15 26.94 1.95
C ALA A 497 -16.12 26.26 2.94
N SER A 498 -16.67 25.08 2.59
CA SER A 498 -17.54 24.31 3.49
C SER A 498 -16.78 23.71 4.69
N ILE A 499 -15.52 23.30 4.49
CA ILE A 499 -14.66 22.76 5.55
C ILE A 499 -14.21 23.89 6.50
N ASP A 500 -13.81 25.04 5.95
CA ASP A 500 -13.48 26.25 6.72
C ASP A 500 -14.64 26.71 7.61
N ALA A 501 -15.86 26.72 7.07
CA ALA A 501 -17.07 27.10 7.79
C ALA A 501 -17.44 26.09 8.90
N ALA A 502 -17.19 24.79 8.69
CA ALA A 502 -17.40 23.76 9.69
C ALA A 502 -16.38 23.84 10.84
N LEU A 503 -15.11 24.10 10.53
CA LEU A 503 -14.03 24.11 11.50
C LEU A 503 -13.94 25.43 12.29
N ASP A 504 -14.42 26.56 11.77
CA ASP A 504 -14.36 27.91 12.38
C ASP A 504 -12.91 28.41 12.55
N LYS A 505 -12.33 28.74 11.40
CA LYS A 505 -10.94 29.16 11.16
C LYS A 505 -10.43 30.30 12.05
N ASP A 506 -11.32 31.17 12.56
CA ASP A 506 -10.94 32.31 13.41
C ASP A 506 -10.85 31.95 14.91
N ASN A 507 -11.57 30.92 15.38
CA ASN A 507 -11.62 30.54 16.80
C ASN A 507 -10.88 29.23 17.12
N TRP A 508 -10.80 28.29 16.17
CA TRP A 508 -10.48 26.89 16.47
C TRP A 508 -9.17 26.36 15.89
N VAL A 509 -8.62 27.01 14.87
CA VAL A 509 -7.56 26.48 14.00
C VAL A 509 -6.34 27.42 13.97
N THR A 510 -5.13 26.91 14.11
CA THR A 510 -3.94 27.69 13.74
C THR A 510 -3.87 27.78 12.21
N LYS A 511 -3.87 29.02 11.67
CA LYS A 511 -3.90 29.38 10.23
C LYS A 511 -3.65 28.19 9.27
N PRO A 512 -4.63 27.78 8.45
CA PRO A 512 -4.47 26.59 7.63
C PRO A 512 -3.26 26.70 6.70
N SER A 513 -2.58 25.58 6.49
CA SER A 513 -1.68 25.45 5.34
C SER A 513 -2.51 25.01 4.13
N GLU A 514 -3.28 25.97 3.61
CA GLU A 514 -3.87 25.90 2.27
C GLU A 514 -2.75 26.02 1.23
N LEU A 515 -2.65 25.04 0.36
CA LEU A 515 -1.71 25.02 -0.76
C LEU A 515 -2.46 24.66 -2.03
N THR A 516 -2.46 25.58 -3.00
CA THR A 516 -2.89 25.31 -4.38
C THR A 516 -1.63 25.04 -5.19
N THR A 517 -1.53 23.86 -5.80
CA THR A 517 -0.30 23.33 -6.41
C THR A 517 -0.64 22.22 -7.41
N ASP A 518 0.34 21.60 -8.07
CA ASP A 518 0.08 20.46 -8.95
C ASP A 518 0.02 19.12 -8.19
N HIS A 519 -0.51 18.09 -8.85
CA HIS A 519 -0.68 16.74 -8.31
C HIS A 519 0.64 16.08 -7.84
N GLY A 520 1.75 16.39 -8.50
CA GLY A 520 3.10 15.94 -8.14
C GLY A 520 3.54 16.51 -6.79
N TYR A 521 3.64 17.84 -6.65
CA TYR A 521 4.06 18.45 -5.39
C TYR A 521 3.17 18.04 -4.23
N ALA A 522 1.85 17.98 -4.43
CA ALA A 522 0.90 17.56 -3.41
C ALA A 522 1.22 16.15 -2.88
N THR A 523 1.58 15.22 -3.77
CA THR A 523 1.99 13.85 -3.42
C THR A 523 3.26 13.83 -2.56
N TRP A 524 4.28 14.61 -2.93
CA TRP A 524 5.49 14.80 -2.11
C TRP A 524 5.18 15.47 -0.76
N SER A 525 4.23 16.41 -0.74
CA SER A 525 3.77 17.10 0.45
C SER A 525 3.09 16.17 1.46
N TRP A 526 2.34 15.19 0.97
CA TRP A 526 1.66 14.18 1.79
C TRP A 526 2.55 13.03 2.25
N ALA A 527 3.63 12.75 1.52
CA ALA A 527 4.74 11.91 2.01
C ALA A 527 5.56 12.59 3.14
N GLY A 528 5.31 13.88 3.43
CA GLY A 528 6.12 14.68 4.37
C GLY A 528 7.45 15.16 3.78
N CYS A 529 7.66 14.98 2.47
CA CYS A 529 8.93 15.18 1.78
C CYS A 529 9.09 16.57 1.15
N THR A 530 8.36 17.58 1.63
CA THR A 530 8.40 18.96 1.10
C THR A 530 9.80 19.58 1.12
N GLN A 531 10.68 19.20 2.05
CA GLN A 531 12.06 19.70 2.10
C GLN A 531 12.96 19.17 0.96
N TRP A 532 12.46 18.19 0.18
CA TRP A 532 13.12 17.65 -1.01
C TRP A 532 12.37 17.95 -2.31
N ALA A 533 11.24 18.66 -2.28
CA ALA A 533 10.49 19.07 -3.48
C ALA A 533 10.46 20.59 -3.60
N ASP A 534 10.59 21.13 -4.82
CA ASP A 534 10.49 22.57 -5.08
C ASP A 534 9.02 22.97 -5.38
N PRO A 535 8.38 23.83 -4.57
CA PRO A 535 7.01 24.31 -4.83
C PRO A 535 6.90 25.34 -5.96
N GLU A 536 8.02 25.87 -6.47
CA GLU A 536 8.05 26.79 -7.62
C GLU A 536 8.44 26.08 -8.93
N ALA A 537 8.69 24.76 -8.90
CA ALA A 537 8.92 23.96 -10.10
C ALA A 537 7.63 23.89 -10.95
N PRO A 538 7.70 24.16 -12.27
CA PRO A 538 6.54 23.97 -13.14
C PRO A 538 6.30 22.47 -13.37
N SER A 539 5.03 22.09 -13.53
CA SER A 539 4.58 20.70 -13.78
C SER A 539 5.17 20.02 -15.02
N THR A 540 5.89 20.76 -15.87
CA THR A 540 6.58 20.27 -17.08
C THR A 540 8.11 20.24 -16.93
N ALA A 541 8.66 20.40 -15.73
CA ALA A 541 10.09 20.23 -15.46
C ALA A 541 10.40 18.79 -15.01
N ASP A 542 11.61 18.32 -15.31
CA ASP A 542 12.22 17.15 -14.68
C ASP A 542 12.33 17.45 -13.16
N TYR A 543 11.35 16.97 -12.39
CA TYR A 543 10.92 17.57 -11.12
C TYR A 543 12.07 17.87 -10.14
N PRO A 544 12.58 19.12 -10.04
CA PRO A 544 13.80 19.37 -9.29
C PRO A 544 13.51 19.32 -7.80
N GLY A 545 14.30 18.55 -7.06
CA GLY A 545 14.43 18.82 -5.63
C GLY A 545 15.13 20.16 -5.38
N ALA A 546 15.11 20.64 -4.14
CA ALA A 546 15.58 21.98 -3.74
C ALA A 546 17.09 22.28 -3.95
N ALA A 547 17.80 21.48 -4.74
CA ALA A 547 19.17 21.69 -5.21
C ALA A 547 19.41 21.28 -6.70
N GLY A 548 18.37 20.89 -7.44
CA GLY A 548 18.47 20.46 -8.84
C GLY A 548 18.85 18.98 -9.07
N ASP A 549 18.97 18.17 -8.01
CA ASP A 549 19.21 16.72 -8.08
C ASP A 549 17.95 15.98 -7.62
N PHE A 550 17.34 15.25 -8.55
CA PHE A 550 16.07 14.57 -8.32
C PHE A 550 16.22 13.18 -7.67
N ASP A 551 17.28 12.44 -7.99
CA ASP A 551 17.51 11.13 -7.36
C ASP A 551 17.97 11.31 -5.90
N ALA A 552 18.76 12.36 -5.60
CA ALA A 552 19.05 12.75 -4.23
C ALA A 552 17.80 13.18 -3.45
N ALA A 553 16.83 13.83 -4.11
CA ALA A 553 15.55 14.20 -3.51
C ALA A 553 14.68 12.97 -3.17
N LYS A 554 14.54 12.03 -4.12
CA LYS A 554 13.87 10.74 -3.89
C LYS A 554 14.54 9.98 -2.74
N GLN A 555 15.88 9.88 -2.74
CA GLN A 555 16.61 9.21 -1.68
C GLN A 555 16.43 9.87 -0.31
N GLY A 556 16.47 11.22 -0.23
CA GLY A 556 16.18 11.93 1.01
C GLY A 556 14.77 11.67 1.55
N CYS A 557 13.78 11.57 0.67
CA CYS A 557 12.40 11.19 1.03
C CYS A 557 12.31 9.74 1.54
N TYR A 558 13.04 8.80 0.92
CA TYR A 558 13.12 7.41 1.40
C TYR A 558 13.87 7.28 2.73
N ASP A 559 14.98 8.01 2.92
CA ASP A 559 15.73 8.06 4.17
C ASP A 559 14.90 8.64 5.32
N TYR A 560 14.00 9.59 5.01
CA TYR A 560 13.03 10.15 5.96
C TYR A 560 11.97 9.13 6.38
N ASP A 561 11.27 8.51 5.43
CA ASP A 561 10.27 7.45 5.69
C ASP A 561 10.89 6.30 6.50
N TRP A 562 12.12 5.90 6.14
CA TRP A 562 12.94 4.96 6.91
C TRP A 562 13.23 5.43 8.34
N SER A 563 13.57 6.70 8.54
CA SER A 563 13.87 7.28 9.85
C SER A 563 12.66 7.29 10.79
N LEU A 564 11.44 7.45 10.26
CA LEU A 564 10.20 7.39 11.04
C LEU A 564 10.06 6.00 11.69
N SER A 565 10.25 4.94 10.91
CA SER A 565 10.13 3.56 11.41
C SER A 565 11.29 3.16 12.33
N VAL A 566 12.54 3.47 11.96
CA VAL A 566 13.72 3.09 12.76
C VAL A 566 13.83 3.88 14.07
N GLY A 567 13.41 5.15 14.10
CA GLY A 567 13.36 5.97 15.30
C GLY A 567 12.22 5.59 16.24
N SER A 568 11.03 5.38 15.66
CA SER A 568 9.78 5.17 16.42
C SER A 568 8.96 3.99 15.86
N PRO A 569 9.35 2.73 16.12
CA PRO A 569 8.53 1.55 15.84
C PRO A 569 7.09 1.68 16.39
N TRP A 570 6.14 0.98 15.78
CA TRP A 570 4.73 1.05 16.18
C TRP A 570 4.03 -0.31 16.17
N LYS A 571 2.91 -0.38 16.91
CA LYS A 571 1.84 -1.35 16.67
C LYS A 571 0.69 -0.65 15.99
N SER A 572 -0.01 -1.36 15.10
CA SER A 572 -1.17 -0.85 14.35
C SER A 572 -2.18 -1.96 14.13
N ILE A 573 -3.45 -1.57 14.08
CA ILE A 573 -4.62 -2.38 13.72
C ILE A 573 -5.64 -1.44 13.05
N SER A 574 -6.75 -1.96 12.52
CA SER A 574 -7.82 -1.10 12.00
C SER A 574 -9.22 -1.68 12.14
N VAL A 575 -10.21 -0.80 12.09
CA VAL A 575 -11.64 -1.14 12.12
C VAL A 575 -12.43 -0.20 11.21
N TYR A 576 -13.43 -0.73 10.51
CA TYR A 576 -14.39 0.06 9.74
C TYR A 576 -15.62 0.43 10.57
N ILE A 577 -16.05 1.69 10.46
CA ILE A 577 -17.19 2.27 11.17
C ILE A 577 -18.09 3.01 10.18
N LYS A 578 -19.37 2.65 10.08
CA LYS A 578 -20.34 3.39 9.24
C LYS A 578 -20.68 4.74 9.89
N HIS A 579 -21.09 5.72 9.09
CA HIS A 579 -21.67 6.97 9.64
C HIS A 579 -22.89 6.74 10.55
N SER A 580 -23.67 5.68 10.33
CA SER A 580 -24.77 5.26 11.23
C SER A 580 -24.31 4.87 12.64
N ASP A 581 -23.07 4.37 12.73
CA ASP A 581 -22.47 3.82 13.94
C ASP A 581 -21.72 4.93 14.72
N ALA A 582 -21.45 6.03 14.01
CA ALA A 582 -21.02 7.41 14.34
C ALA A 582 -21.62 8.11 15.59
N THR A 583 -22.35 7.37 16.43
CA THR A 583 -23.26 7.86 17.48
C THR A 583 -22.53 8.57 18.64
N GLN A 584 -23.28 9.18 19.57
CA GLN A 584 -22.68 9.77 20.77
C GLN A 584 -21.85 8.74 21.56
N SER A 585 -22.35 7.51 21.76
CA SER A 585 -21.60 6.48 22.49
C SER A 585 -20.32 6.03 21.78
N PHE A 586 -20.26 6.11 20.44
CA PHE A 586 -19.01 5.93 19.70
C PHE A 586 -18.01 7.04 20.02
N TRP A 587 -18.43 8.31 19.90
CA TRP A 587 -17.57 9.46 20.17
C TRP A 587 -17.16 9.57 21.65
N ASP A 588 -18.01 9.11 22.56
CA ASP A 588 -17.67 8.95 23.97
C ASP A 588 -16.55 7.92 24.15
N THR A 589 -16.63 6.79 23.45
CA THR A 589 -15.61 5.74 23.49
C THR A 589 -14.28 6.22 22.91
N VAL A 590 -14.30 6.95 21.78
CA VAL A 590 -13.11 7.56 21.18
C VAL A 590 -12.46 8.56 22.15
N TRP A 591 -13.26 9.39 22.83
CA TRP A 591 -12.76 10.32 23.84
C TRP A 591 -12.09 9.61 25.01
N ASP A 592 -12.75 8.60 25.58
CA ASP A 592 -12.24 7.90 26.76
C ASP A 592 -10.92 7.16 26.42
N VAL A 593 -10.84 6.54 25.23
CA VAL A 593 -9.66 5.82 24.73
C VAL A 593 -8.42 6.72 24.50
N VAL A 594 -8.60 7.99 24.10
CA VAL A 594 -7.46 8.93 23.91
C VAL A 594 -7.07 9.73 25.15
N HIS A 595 -7.83 9.62 26.24
CA HIS A 595 -7.48 10.16 27.56
C HIS A 595 -7.02 9.06 28.54
N GLU A 596 -6.74 7.84 28.04
CA GLU A 596 -6.09 6.82 28.86
C GLU A 596 -4.66 7.26 29.24
N PRO A 597 -4.21 7.05 30.49
CA PRO A 597 -2.90 7.51 30.94
C PRO A 597 -1.71 7.03 30.10
N GLU A 598 -1.81 5.83 29.55
CA GLU A 598 -0.85 5.18 28.65
C GLU A 598 -0.72 5.90 27.30
N CYS A 599 -1.76 6.65 26.91
CA CYS A 599 -1.90 7.36 25.65
C CYS A 599 -1.65 8.87 25.82
N GLU A 600 -2.38 9.55 26.71
CA GLU A 600 -2.27 11.01 26.90
C GLU A 600 -0.89 11.41 27.46
N ASN A 601 -0.39 10.76 28.53
CA ASN A 601 0.88 11.15 29.14
C ASN A 601 2.12 10.81 28.28
N ARG A 602 2.01 9.85 27.35
CA ARG A 602 3.09 9.46 26.44
C ARG A 602 3.03 10.19 25.10
N ASN A 603 1.85 10.65 24.68
CA ASN A 603 1.56 11.21 23.35
C ASN A 603 2.06 10.30 22.20
N THR A 604 1.95 8.98 22.38
CA THR A 604 2.40 7.96 21.43
C THR A 604 1.26 7.33 20.61
N CYS A 605 0.03 7.47 21.07
CA CYS A 605 -1.18 6.96 20.43
C CYS A 605 -1.65 7.87 19.29
N ILE A 606 -2.13 7.26 18.20
CA ILE A 606 -2.75 7.94 17.06
C ILE A 606 -3.97 7.12 16.59
N LEU A 607 -5.11 7.78 16.46
CA LEU A 607 -6.27 7.29 15.72
C LEU A 607 -6.35 8.06 14.40
N THR A 608 -6.12 7.40 13.25
CA THR A 608 -6.28 8.01 11.92
C THR A 608 -7.60 7.56 11.30
N PHE A 609 -8.49 8.50 11.03
CA PHE A 609 -9.80 8.29 10.41
C PHE A 609 -9.72 8.70 8.94
N GLU A 610 -9.77 7.75 8.00
CA GLU A 610 -9.78 8.02 6.56
C GLU A 610 -11.19 7.82 5.98
N TYR A 611 -11.67 8.80 5.21
CA TYR A 611 -13.05 8.83 4.70
C TYR A 611 -13.27 7.86 3.52
N TYR A 612 -14.37 7.11 3.56
CA TYR A 612 -14.83 6.23 2.49
C TYR A 612 -16.19 6.71 1.96
N GLY A 613 -16.21 7.11 0.69
CA GLY A 613 -17.38 7.59 -0.04
C GLY A 613 -17.11 7.71 -1.54
N GLY A 614 -18.08 8.25 -2.30
CA GLY A 614 -17.99 8.34 -3.76
C GLY A 614 -17.66 6.98 -4.40
N LYS A 615 -16.63 6.94 -5.25
CA LYS A 615 -16.25 5.72 -5.95
C LYS A 615 -15.93 4.52 -5.03
N MET A 616 -15.53 4.75 -3.77
CA MET A 616 -15.35 3.67 -2.78
C MET A 616 -16.65 2.93 -2.41
N ILE A 617 -17.81 3.56 -2.57
CA ILE A 617 -19.13 2.97 -2.29
C ILE A 617 -19.92 2.62 -3.56
N ASP A 618 -19.53 3.19 -4.71
CA ASP A 618 -20.13 2.88 -6.02
C ASP A 618 -19.61 1.54 -6.58
N GLU A 619 -18.35 1.17 -6.30
CA GLU A 619 -17.82 -0.13 -6.72
C GLU A 619 -18.40 -1.30 -5.89
N PRO A 620 -18.66 -2.47 -6.51
CA PRO A 620 -19.30 -3.59 -5.83
C PRO A 620 -18.44 -4.18 -4.71
N GLN A 621 -19.09 -4.60 -3.63
CA GLN A 621 -18.47 -5.29 -2.50
C GLN A 621 -17.99 -6.70 -2.86
N ASP A 622 -18.59 -7.30 -3.89
CA ASP A 622 -18.26 -8.62 -4.42
C ASP A 622 -18.18 -8.57 -5.95
N CYS A 623 -18.63 -9.62 -6.65
CA CYS A 623 -18.68 -9.69 -8.10
C CYS A 623 -20.12 -9.81 -8.65
N SER A 624 -21.11 -9.30 -7.91
CA SER A 624 -22.54 -9.37 -8.28
C SER A 624 -23.06 -8.18 -9.09
N GLY A 625 -22.29 -7.09 -9.20
CA GLY A 625 -22.70 -5.83 -9.85
C GLY A 625 -21.87 -5.43 -11.07
N GLU A 626 -22.27 -4.34 -11.73
CA GLU A 626 -21.50 -3.69 -12.79
C GLU A 626 -20.34 -2.91 -12.17
N GLY A 627 -19.11 -3.41 -12.32
CA GLY A 627 -17.91 -2.79 -11.79
C GLY A 627 -16.70 -3.74 -11.72
N PRO A 628 -15.58 -3.30 -11.14
CA PRO A 628 -14.38 -4.13 -11.05
C PRO A 628 -14.53 -5.22 -9.97
N CYS A 629 -14.75 -6.46 -10.40
CA CYS A 629 -14.71 -7.63 -9.53
C CYS A 629 -13.33 -7.78 -8.87
N THR A 630 -13.29 -7.60 -7.55
CA THR A 630 -12.08 -7.63 -6.70
C THR A 630 -12.26 -8.59 -5.51
N SER A 631 -11.30 -8.63 -4.61
CA SER A 631 -11.37 -9.30 -3.29
C SER A 631 -11.41 -8.31 -2.11
N PHE A 632 -11.30 -7.01 -2.37
CA PHE A 632 -11.43 -5.95 -1.37
C PHE A 632 -12.91 -5.60 -1.14
N ILE A 633 -13.45 -6.04 0.01
CA ILE A 633 -14.90 -5.95 0.31
C ILE A 633 -15.34 -4.63 0.95
N HIS A 634 -14.44 -3.72 1.29
CA HIS A 634 -14.73 -2.63 2.21
C HIS A 634 -15.37 -1.40 1.53
N ARG A 635 -16.56 -1.59 0.94
CA ARG A 635 -17.32 -0.59 0.15
C ARG A 635 -18.36 0.18 0.98
N ASN A 636 -18.03 0.50 2.23
CA ASN A 636 -18.98 1.08 3.19
C ASN A 636 -18.83 2.61 3.28
N ASN A 637 -19.96 3.34 3.39
CA ASN A 637 -19.97 4.78 3.61
C ASN A 637 -19.66 5.09 5.09
N GLY A 638 -18.46 5.60 5.37
CA GLY A 638 -17.96 5.69 6.72
C GLY A 638 -16.46 5.99 6.83
N TRP A 639 -15.85 5.46 7.88
CA TRP A 639 -14.46 5.66 8.26
C TRP A 639 -13.69 4.34 8.30
N ASN A 640 -12.50 4.30 7.70
CA ASN A 640 -11.45 3.38 8.11
C ASN A 640 -10.68 4.02 9.27
N ILE A 641 -10.67 3.38 10.43
CA ILE A 641 -9.95 3.87 11.60
C ILE A 641 -8.70 3.01 11.79
N GLN A 642 -7.53 3.57 11.46
CA GLN A 642 -6.25 3.02 11.89
C GLN A 642 -6.04 3.37 13.37
N ILE A 643 -5.85 2.35 14.20
CA ILE A 643 -5.55 2.49 15.63
C ILE A 643 -4.07 2.12 15.79
N ALA A 644 -3.23 3.08 16.14
CA ALA A 644 -1.78 2.89 16.21
C ALA A 644 -1.17 3.50 17.48
N SER A 645 -0.07 2.91 17.95
CA SER A 645 0.73 3.49 19.04
C SER A 645 2.22 3.24 18.82
N LEU A 646 3.00 4.31 18.90
CA LEU A 646 4.45 4.30 18.71
C LEU A 646 5.19 3.97 20.01
N TYR A 647 6.45 3.58 19.91
CA TYR A 647 7.37 3.36 21.01
C TYR A 647 8.83 3.55 20.57
N SER A 648 9.74 3.79 21.51
CA SER A 648 11.16 3.96 21.20
C SER A 648 11.79 2.62 20.81
N LYS A 649 12.67 2.60 19.79
CA LYS A 649 13.39 1.37 19.41
C LYS A 649 14.21 0.81 20.58
N GLY A 650 13.88 -0.42 21.01
CA GLY A 650 14.52 -1.10 22.15
C GLY A 650 13.85 -0.86 23.52
N ASP A 651 12.81 -0.03 23.60
CA ASP A 651 11.98 0.13 24.79
C ASP A 651 10.92 -0.97 24.85
N SER A 652 11.25 -2.12 25.43
CA SER A 652 10.35 -3.27 25.55
C SER A 652 9.15 -3.01 26.47
N VAL A 653 9.28 -2.12 27.46
CA VAL A 653 8.17 -1.68 28.30
C VAL A 653 7.23 -0.80 27.47
N GLY A 654 7.79 0.12 26.69
CA GLY A 654 7.05 0.94 25.74
C GLY A 654 6.33 0.12 24.68
N GLU A 655 6.96 -0.94 24.15
CA GLU A 655 6.34 -1.89 23.22
C GLU A 655 5.16 -2.62 23.86
N GLN A 656 5.29 -3.08 25.10
CA GLN A 656 4.22 -3.76 25.83
C GLN A 656 3.04 -2.83 26.11
N VAL A 657 3.31 -1.60 26.58
CA VAL A 657 2.28 -0.58 26.84
C VAL A 657 1.57 -0.17 25.54
N SER A 658 2.32 0.08 24.46
CA SER A 658 1.74 0.44 23.16
C SER A 658 0.95 -0.73 22.55
N THR A 659 1.36 -1.98 22.78
CA THR A 659 0.62 -3.19 22.41
C THR A 659 -0.71 -3.31 23.17
N SER A 660 -0.68 -3.16 24.50
CA SER A 660 -1.87 -3.27 25.36
C SER A 660 -2.89 -2.17 25.09
N TRP A 661 -2.44 -0.91 24.92
CA TRP A 661 -3.36 0.17 24.54
C TRP A 661 -3.98 -0.06 23.16
N VAL A 662 -3.22 -0.50 22.15
CA VAL A 662 -3.78 -0.82 20.81
C VAL A 662 -4.84 -1.94 20.89
N ALA A 663 -4.60 -2.98 21.71
CA ALA A 663 -5.57 -4.06 21.95
C ALA A 663 -6.88 -3.53 22.55
N LYS A 664 -6.77 -2.76 23.63
CA LYS A 664 -7.89 -2.21 24.39
C LYS A 664 -8.68 -1.17 23.60
N ALA A 665 -7.98 -0.26 22.91
CA ALA A 665 -8.56 0.73 22.00
C ALA A 665 -9.34 0.05 20.87
N PHE A 666 -8.78 -1.00 20.25
CA PHE A 666 -9.47 -1.78 19.23
C PHE A 666 -10.71 -2.47 19.77
N ALA A 667 -10.63 -3.20 20.88
CA ALA A 667 -11.79 -3.88 21.47
C ALA A 667 -12.92 -2.90 21.83
N ALA A 668 -12.58 -1.72 22.37
CA ALA A 668 -13.55 -0.69 22.70
C ALA A 668 -14.23 -0.07 21.46
N ILE A 669 -13.47 0.23 20.39
CA ILE A 669 -13.99 0.86 19.17
C ILE A 669 -14.71 -0.16 18.27
N ASP A 670 -14.21 -1.39 18.15
CA ASP A 670 -14.84 -2.47 17.37
C ASP A 670 -16.18 -2.91 17.97
N ALA A 671 -16.34 -2.86 19.31
CA ALA A 671 -17.63 -3.03 19.98
C ALA A 671 -18.67 -1.93 19.66
N ARG A 672 -18.32 -0.92 18.85
CA ARG A 672 -19.23 0.08 18.28
C ARG A 672 -19.47 -0.10 16.78
N SER A 673 -18.70 -0.95 16.11
CA SER A 673 -18.88 -1.25 14.68
C SER A 673 -20.09 -2.15 14.46
N SER A 674 -20.92 -1.84 13.46
CA SER A 674 -21.89 -2.81 12.91
C SER A 674 -21.34 -3.58 11.71
N LEU A 675 -20.02 -3.51 11.47
CA LEU A 675 -19.31 -4.22 10.42
C LEU A 675 -18.39 -5.31 10.97
N HIS A 676 -17.67 -5.03 12.08
CA HIS A 676 -16.60 -5.87 12.61
C HIS A 676 -15.60 -6.32 11.51
N THR A 677 -15.23 -5.40 10.61
CA THR A 677 -14.22 -5.63 9.56
C THR A 677 -13.03 -4.70 9.75
N SER A 678 -11.90 -5.07 9.16
CA SER A 678 -10.58 -4.47 9.35
C SER A 678 -9.83 -4.46 8.01
N TYR A 679 -8.84 -3.59 7.82
CA TYR A 679 -8.10 -3.48 6.55
C TYR A 679 -6.84 -4.36 6.54
N GLN A 680 -6.75 -5.27 5.57
CA GLN A 680 -5.71 -6.30 5.50
C GLN A 680 -4.26 -5.81 5.27
N ASN A 681 -4.05 -4.59 4.75
CA ASN A 681 -2.71 -4.00 4.72
C ASN A 681 -2.24 -3.53 6.11
N TYR A 682 -3.15 -3.31 7.06
CA TYR A 682 -2.83 -3.04 8.47
C TYR A 682 -2.91 -4.32 9.31
N LEU A 683 -2.30 -5.38 8.78
CA LEU A 683 -2.27 -6.73 9.34
C LEU A 683 -1.59 -6.75 10.73
N SER A 684 -2.28 -7.32 11.72
CA SER A 684 -1.72 -7.52 13.06
C SER A 684 -1.68 -9.00 13.40
N ASN A 685 -0.47 -9.53 13.65
CA ASN A 685 -0.29 -10.90 14.15
C ASN A 685 -0.80 -11.08 15.59
N GLN A 686 -1.13 -10.00 16.31
CA GLN A 686 -1.73 -10.07 17.65
C GLN A 686 -3.03 -10.88 17.68
N TRP A 687 -3.74 -10.95 16.56
CA TRP A 687 -5.00 -11.70 16.42
C TRP A 687 -4.85 -13.21 16.65
N THR A 688 -3.65 -13.76 16.45
CA THR A 688 -3.40 -15.20 16.59
C THR A 688 -2.64 -15.52 17.88
N LEU A 689 -2.08 -14.51 18.56
CA LEU A 689 -1.39 -14.66 19.85
C LEU A 689 -2.39 -15.05 20.96
N PRO A 690 -2.26 -16.24 21.59
CA PRO A 690 -3.24 -16.72 22.56
C PRO A 690 -3.53 -15.77 23.74
N PRO A 691 -2.57 -15.04 24.34
CA PRO A 691 -2.89 -14.13 25.43
C PRO A 691 -3.82 -12.98 25.02
N TRP A 692 -3.58 -12.35 23.87
CA TRP A 692 -4.39 -11.24 23.34
C TRP A 692 -5.80 -11.71 22.99
N ARG A 693 -5.86 -12.85 22.33
CA ARG A 693 -7.06 -13.57 21.92
C ARG A 693 -7.93 -13.97 23.12
N ASP A 694 -7.35 -14.60 24.13
CA ASP A 694 -8.07 -15.11 25.31
C ASP A 694 -8.50 -13.97 26.27
N GLU A 695 -7.77 -12.85 26.29
CA GLU A 695 -8.06 -11.67 27.12
C GLU A 695 -9.13 -10.75 26.50
N TYR A 696 -9.03 -10.45 25.20
CA TYR A 696 -9.87 -9.46 24.52
C TYR A 696 -11.00 -10.07 23.67
N PHE A 697 -10.93 -11.36 23.31
CA PHE A 697 -11.93 -12.09 22.52
C PHE A 697 -12.38 -13.42 23.19
N PRO A 698 -12.65 -13.43 24.52
CA PRO A 698 -12.89 -14.67 25.27
C PRO A 698 -14.12 -15.44 24.76
N GLY A 699 -13.91 -16.73 24.50
CA GLY A 699 -14.98 -17.66 24.06
C GLY A 699 -15.35 -17.56 22.57
N GLN A 700 -14.60 -16.80 21.77
CA GLN A 700 -14.68 -16.83 20.31
C GLN A 700 -13.80 -17.99 19.79
N ASP A 701 -14.31 -18.79 18.85
CA ASP A 701 -13.58 -19.95 18.33
C ASP A 701 -12.58 -19.51 17.26
N VAL A 702 -11.31 -19.90 17.44
CA VAL A 702 -10.15 -19.28 16.81
C VAL A 702 -9.80 -20.00 15.51
N GLU A 703 -10.05 -21.31 15.47
CA GLU A 703 -9.83 -22.16 14.29
C GLU A 703 -10.79 -21.73 13.13
N ALA A 704 -11.93 -21.14 13.49
CA ALA A 704 -12.99 -20.70 12.59
C ALA A 704 -13.08 -19.16 12.45
N ASP A 705 -12.43 -18.66 11.42
CA ASP A 705 -12.93 -17.58 10.56
C ASP A 705 -12.91 -16.12 11.04
N HIS A 706 -12.56 -15.82 12.30
CA HIS A 706 -12.60 -14.43 12.81
C HIS A 706 -11.76 -13.41 11.99
N TRP A 707 -10.50 -13.70 11.67
CA TRP A 707 -9.70 -12.79 10.83
C TRP A 707 -10.10 -12.88 9.34
N LYS A 708 -10.59 -14.04 8.90
CA LYS A 708 -11.00 -14.33 7.53
C LYS A 708 -12.22 -13.47 7.16
N TYR A 709 -13.23 -13.46 8.03
CA TYR A 709 -14.40 -12.57 7.95
C TYR A 709 -14.00 -11.10 8.04
N ARG A 710 -13.08 -10.73 8.95
CA ARG A 710 -12.63 -9.33 9.11
C ARG A 710 -12.05 -8.72 7.83
N PHE A 711 -11.40 -9.51 6.98
CA PHE A 711 -10.84 -9.05 5.70
C PHE A 711 -11.71 -9.33 4.47
N PHE A 712 -12.47 -10.42 4.46
CA PHE A 712 -13.12 -10.94 3.25
C PHE A 712 -14.63 -11.18 3.40
N GLY A 713 -15.18 -11.04 4.61
CA GLY A 713 -16.59 -11.25 4.90
C GLY A 713 -17.08 -12.66 4.58
N ASP A 714 -18.39 -12.81 4.42
CA ASP A 714 -19.03 -14.08 4.10
C ASP A 714 -18.81 -14.48 2.64
N GLY A 715 -18.34 -15.71 2.42
CA GLY A 715 -18.32 -16.36 1.11
C GLY A 715 -17.14 -16.05 0.18
N LEU A 716 -16.38 -14.97 0.40
CA LEU A 716 -15.24 -14.63 -0.48
C LEU A 716 -13.97 -15.44 -0.16
N TYR A 717 -13.75 -15.83 1.11
CA TYR A 717 -12.56 -16.57 1.52
C TYR A 717 -12.40 -17.91 0.79
N SER A 718 -13.47 -18.67 0.59
CA SER A 718 -13.43 -19.97 -0.08
C SER A 718 -13.01 -19.86 -1.55
N ARG A 719 -13.28 -18.73 -2.23
CA ARG A 719 -12.71 -18.41 -3.56
C ARG A 719 -11.20 -18.26 -3.47
N LEU A 720 -10.69 -17.52 -2.48
CA LEU A 720 -9.25 -17.36 -2.26
C LEU A 720 -8.56 -18.70 -1.96
N GLN A 721 -9.20 -19.58 -1.20
CA GLN A 721 -8.71 -20.95 -0.96
C GLN A 721 -8.61 -21.78 -2.24
N GLN A 722 -9.61 -21.69 -3.13
CA GLN A 722 -9.59 -22.39 -4.43
C GLN A 722 -8.49 -21.85 -5.35
N VAL A 723 -8.32 -20.52 -5.44
CA VAL A 723 -7.24 -19.89 -6.21
C VAL A 723 -5.88 -20.26 -5.63
N LYS A 724 -5.69 -20.25 -4.30
CA LYS A 724 -4.45 -20.70 -3.69
C LYS A 724 -4.16 -22.17 -3.99
N CYS A 725 -5.16 -23.04 -3.91
CA CYS A 725 -5.01 -24.45 -4.29
C CYS A 725 -4.59 -24.63 -5.76
N GLN A 726 -5.12 -23.81 -6.68
CA GLN A 726 -4.75 -23.88 -8.09
C GLN A 726 -3.30 -23.42 -8.38
N TYR A 727 -2.85 -22.33 -7.75
CA TYR A 727 -1.60 -21.64 -8.13
C TYR A 727 -0.43 -21.81 -7.13
N ASN A 728 -0.70 -22.35 -5.95
CA ASN A 728 0.26 -22.64 -4.88
C ASN A 728 -0.21 -23.84 -4.01
N PRO A 729 -0.41 -25.04 -4.58
CA PRO A 729 -0.83 -26.22 -3.83
C PRO A 729 0.22 -26.68 -2.79
N ASP A 730 1.50 -26.35 -3.01
CA ASP A 730 2.62 -26.67 -2.12
C ASP A 730 2.68 -25.76 -0.86
N ASN A 731 1.84 -24.72 -0.79
CA ASN A 731 1.76 -23.75 0.31
C ASN A 731 3.05 -22.96 0.60
N LEU A 732 3.94 -22.78 -0.38
CA LEU A 732 5.35 -22.37 -0.20
C LEU A 732 5.58 -20.98 0.42
N PHE A 733 4.62 -20.07 0.24
CA PHE A 733 4.68 -18.69 0.75
C PHE A 733 4.23 -18.54 2.21
N VAL A 734 4.19 -19.64 2.98
CA VAL A 734 3.79 -19.68 4.39
C VAL A 734 4.98 -19.99 5.28
N THR A 735 5.11 -19.23 6.38
CA THR A 735 6.17 -19.41 7.38
C THR A 735 5.58 -19.77 8.74
N ALA A 736 6.38 -20.30 9.67
CA ALA A 736 5.93 -20.60 11.03
C ALA A 736 5.46 -19.35 11.81
N ASP A 737 5.99 -18.16 11.49
CA ASP A 737 5.60 -16.89 12.11
C ASP A 737 4.31 -16.29 11.49
N THR A 738 3.79 -16.89 10.42
CA THR A 738 2.69 -16.35 9.60
C THR A 738 1.59 -17.36 9.30
N SER A 739 1.76 -18.64 9.66
CA SER A 739 0.87 -19.77 9.42
C SER A 739 -0.59 -19.50 9.78
N ASP A 740 -0.80 -18.73 10.84
CA ASP A 740 -2.11 -18.55 11.45
C ASP A 740 -2.94 -17.47 10.73
N ILE A 741 -2.30 -16.65 9.88
CA ILE A 741 -2.88 -15.45 9.25
C ILE A 741 -2.56 -15.34 7.75
N VAL A 742 -2.58 -16.49 7.07
CA VAL A 742 -2.50 -16.67 5.61
C VAL A 742 -3.75 -17.38 5.09
N VAL A 743 -4.05 -17.27 3.79
CA VAL A 743 -5.15 -18.04 3.19
C VAL A 743 -4.80 -19.52 3.29
N GLN A 744 -5.63 -20.31 3.97
CA GLN A 744 -5.37 -21.74 4.19
C GLN A 744 -5.76 -22.54 2.96
N LEU A 745 -5.00 -23.59 2.66
CA LEU A 745 -5.47 -24.58 1.70
C LEU A 745 -6.71 -25.31 2.27
N PRO A 746 -7.71 -25.63 1.44
CA PRO A 746 -8.85 -26.43 1.87
C PRO A 746 -8.49 -27.93 1.91
N ASP A 747 -9.14 -28.72 2.75
CA ASP A 747 -8.92 -30.19 2.87
C ASP A 747 -9.06 -30.94 1.52
N SER A 748 -9.80 -30.38 0.56
CA SER A 748 -9.97 -30.91 -0.79
C SER A 748 -8.77 -30.65 -1.72
N CYS A 749 -7.74 -29.92 -1.26
CA CYS A 749 -6.54 -29.63 -2.02
C CYS A 749 -5.50 -30.75 -1.84
N SER A 750 -5.66 -31.83 -2.60
CA SER A 750 -4.64 -32.88 -2.69
C SER A 750 -3.56 -32.47 -3.69
N THR A 751 -2.35 -32.23 -3.19
CA THR A 751 -1.08 -32.46 -3.91
C THR A 751 -0.92 -33.93 -4.24
#